data_AF-A0A1W6Z8J4-F1
#
_entry.id   AF-A0A1W6Z8J4-F1
#
_cell.length_a   1.000
_cell.length_b   1.000
_cell.length_c   1.000
_cell.angle_alpha   90.00
_cell.angle_beta   90.00
_cell.angle_gamma   90.00
#
_symmetry.space_group_name_H-M   'P 1'
#
loop_
_entity.id
_entity.type
_entity.pdbx_description
1 polymer ?
#
loop_
_entity_poly.entity_id
_entity_poly.type
_entity_poly.pdbx_seq_one_letter_code
_entity_poly.pdbx_strand_id
1 'polypeptide(L)'
;MKTWLKRILIGLVVLIVVAVVGLAIFLLTFDPNAYKYKLEELVQERYDRTLTIDGDIELSLFPRIGLYVQGVALSEPNSAETFASIDSMRLAVAVWPLLSNSFVVDHVTINGFKARVVRDKEGRLNFSDLMRGDAASASSAAQPANAGQAAVGAIGGAAQALVNGTPNTPTSMQIDIAGLDLQSGELQLQDAMTGMAVAVTQLNATTGRMTFNQAFDVSMSARVEGGHPRVDAGLTGQAQITLDPSSGRLSAQRLDLRMNGIVPGAQAKSLALRGNLAFNQRTSSLDVSALELNFAGDVTEPSMAMTGVEASVAVPKLAVDPNQSQLLLEKLAVRLKGTRDGGPLEFAVDAPTLNVKPDSATGQGLTGRVRTPTLDTSFGLTGISGNASELDIDQAKVDGTLKQGDRVVKAAFVSPVTLNLLQRSGALSAVKGDVAITDPQLPKGSLQIPVIGSMSADLSKDQAGARINAVLEGGKFDLTADVTQLTQAPDVKFALAVDTLDLDKLMPAAVVAKPAAPPSGDAKQDGSKPAGAPPAAAPASDGSVDLSALIGPSATGTIKIGQLVVRKVKASDVSVALTLNKGKLDVTSMVAALYQGKLGGLMSVDAANGNQMAGKITLAGIAVQPLLVDLAGKNILTGTGSVALDLKTAGANTYALVNNLGGTAQLRLRDGTIKGINVAQMLREARKLLGGQIQNAQAESDPARETDFTTFETDLALTKGVAKATRLDVTSPLLRITQGDPANIDFARSTLDFVARARVSGTATPEGKELDWLRGVNVPVHVSGPFEKPVYTVRWQDIAGDLLKQGVAQRLKDAIGGQNGGKPAEAVDKALKGLFGK
;
A
#
# COMPACT_ATOMS: atom_id res chain seq x y z
N MET A 1 -44.80 -85.56 -38.46
CA MET A 1 -44.81 -84.12 -38.06
C MET A 1 -46.17 -83.53 -38.40
N LYS A 2 -46.88 -82.94 -37.42
CA LYS A 2 -48.18 -82.26 -37.62
C LYS A 2 -48.05 -81.25 -38.76
N THR A 3 -49.04 -81.20 -39.66
CA THR A 3 -49.08 -80.33 -40.85
C THR A 3 -48.83 -78.85 -40.54
N TRP A 4 -49.14 -78.41 -39.32
CA TRP A 4 -48.83 -77.07 -38.82
C TRP A 4 -47.32 -76.81 -38.65
N LEU A 5 -46.54 -77.79 -38.20
CA LEU A 5 -45.08 -77.67 -38.07
C LEU A 5 -44.38 -77.55 -39.44
N LYS A 6 -44.85 -78.29 -40.46
CA LYS A 6 -44.36 -78.15 -41.85
C LYS A 6 -44.67 -76.77 -42.43
N ARG A 7 -45.86 -76.23 -42.17
CA ARG A 7 -46.26 -74.88 -42.62
C ARG A 7 -45.45 -73.79 -41.93
N ILE A 8 -45.16 -73.93 -40.63
CA ILE A 8 -44.27 -73.04 -39.90
C ILE A 8 -42.84 -73.13 -40.44
N LEU A 9 -42.33 -74.33 -40.71
CA LEU A 9 -40.97 -74.52 -41.20
C LEU A 9 -40.80 -74.00 -42.64
N ILE A 10 -41.79 -74.21 -43.51
CA ILE A 10 -41.81 -73.62 -44.87
C ILE A 10 -41.94 -72.10 -44.78
N GLY A 11 -42.81 -71.57 -43.91
CA GLY A 11 -42.93 -70.13 -43.67
C GLY A 11 -41.62 -69.51 -43.15
N LEU A 12 -40.90 -70.21 -42.27
CA LEU A 12 -39.61 -69.77 -41.73
C LEU A 12 -38.50 -69.80 -42.79
N VAL A 13 -38.44 -70.84 -43.62
CA VAL A 13 -37.49 -70.93 -44.74
C VAL A 13 -37.77 -69.85 -45.79
N VAL A 14 -39.04 -69.61 -46.16
CA VAL A 14 -39.42 -68.53 -47.08
C VAL A 14 -39.07 -67.16 -46.48
N LEU A 15 -39.30 -66.95 -45.18
CA LEU A 15 -38.93 -65.70 -44.51
C LEU A 15 -37.41 -65.49 -44.48
N ILE A 16 -36.62 -66.54 -44.25
CA ILE A 16 -35.16 -66.49 -44.32
C ILE A 16 -34.71 -66.19 -45.75
N VAL A 17 -35.27 -66.85 -46.76
CA VAL A 17 -34.93 -66.59 -48.18
C VAL A 17 -35.29 -65.16 -48.57
N VAL A 18 -36.47 -64.65 -48.18
CA VAL A 18 -36.87 -63.25 -48.43
C VAL A 18 -35.96 -62.28 -47.70
N ALA A 19 -35.55 -62.58 -46.47
CA ALA A 19 -34.59 -61.74 -45.73
C ALA A 19 -33.20 -61.73 -46.39
N VAL A 20 -32.72 -62.89 -46.85
CA VAL A 20 -31.43 -63.01 -47.56
C VAL A 20 -31.49 -62.32 -48.93
N VAL A 21 -32.58 -62.46 -49.68
CA VAL A 21 -32.78 -61.78 -50.96
C VAL A 21 -32.93 -60.28 -50.75
N GLY A 22 -33.68 -59.84 -49.76
CA GLY A 22 -33.81 -58.42 -49.40
C GLY A 22 -32.48 -57.81 -48.97
N LEU A 23 -31.69 -58.54 -48.17
CA LEU A 23 -30.33 -58.13 -47.78
C LEU A 23 -29.38 -58.08 -48.97
N ALA A 24 -29.47 -59.06 -49.89
CA ALA A 24 -28.67 -59.07 -51.11
C ALA A 24 -29.05 -57.91 -52.04
N ILE A 25 -30.34 -57.60 -52.19
CA ILE A 25 -30.82 -56.43 -52.94
C ILE A 25 -30.32 -55.14 -52.28
N PHE A 26 -30.41 -55.04 -50.96
CA PHE A 26 -29.90 -53.88 -50.22
C PHE A 26 -28.39 -53.69 -50.44
N LEU A 27 -27.59 -54.74 -50.28
CA LEU A 27 -26.15 -54.72 -50.52
C LEU A 27 -25.77 -54.39 -51.98
N LEU A 28 -26.59 -54.78 -52.95
CA LEU A 28 -26.36 -54.50 -54.38
C LEU A 28 -26.83 -53.11 -54.80
N THR A 29 -27.71 -52.46 -54.03
CA THR A 29 -28.32 -51.15 -54.37
C THR A 29 -27.79 -49.99 -53.52
N PHE A 30 -27.24 -50.29 -52.35
CA PHE A 30 -26.73 -49.29 -51.41
C PHE A 30 -25.21 -49.11 -51.57
N ASP A 31 -24.81 -48.06 -52.30
CA ASP A 31 -23.42 -47.61 -52.36
C ASP A 31 -23.18 -46.46 -51.34
N PRO A 32 -22.49 -46.72 -50.22
CA PRO A 32 -22.21 -45.68 -49.23
C PRO A 32 -21.29 -44.57 -49.77
N ASN A 33 -20.46 -44.84 -50.79
CA ASN A 33 -19.54 -43.85 -51.34
C ASN A 33 -20.23 -42.81 -52.23
N ALA A 34 -21.42 -43.13 -52.77
CA ALA A 34 -22.23 -42.18 -53.55
C ALA A 34 -22.70 -40.97 -52.71
N TYR A 35 -22.68 -41.08 -51.38
CA TYR A 35 -23.07 -40.00 -50.46
C TYR A 35 -21.93 -39.06 -50.09
N LYS A 36 -20.66 -39.40 -50.39
CA LYS A 36 -19.49 -38.55 -50.09
C LYS A 36 -19.67 -37.15 -50.67
N TYR A 37 -19.86 -37.05 -51.99
CA TYR A 37 -20.02 -35.77 -52.69
C TYR A 37 -21.19 -34.94 -52.17
N LYS A 38 -22.32 -35.58 -51.82
CA LYS A 38 -23.48 -34.87 -51.27
C LYS A 38 -23.22 -34.31 -49.87
N LEU A 39 -22.47 -35.03 -49.04
CA LEU A 39 -22.09 -34.55 -47.71
C LEU A 39 -21.09 -33.39 -47.80
N GLU A 40 -20.13 -33.48 -48.71
CA GLU A 40 -19.15 -32.42 -48.98
C GLU A 40 -19.85 -31.14 -49.49
N GLU A 41 -20.74 -31.27 -50.47
CA GLU A 41 -21.55 -30.17 -51.02
C GLU A 41 -22.44 -29.55 -49.94
N LEU A 42 -23.13 -30.35 -49.13
CA LEU A 42 -23.98 -29.86 -48.05
C LEU A 42 -23.19 -29.06 -46.99
N VAL A 43 -22.00 -29.53 -46.62
CA VAL A 43 -21.15 -28.83 -45.65
C VAL A 43 -20.62 -27.52 -46.25
N GLN A 44 -20.26 -27.52 -47.54
CA GLN A 44 -19.82 -26.32 -48.26
C GLN A 44 -20.94 -25.28 -48.39
N GLU A 45 -22.14 -25.68 -48.79
CA GLU A 45 -23.29 -24.78 -48.96
C GLU A 45 -23.80 -24.19 -47.65
N ARG A 46 -23.77 -24.98 -46.56
CA ARG A 46 -24.36 -24.58 -45.28
C ARG A 46 -23.39 -23.86 -44.35
N TYR A 47 -22.11 -24.24 -44.37
CA TYR A 47 -21.13 -23.78 -43.39
C TYR A 47 -19.92 -23.08 -44.01
N ASP A 48 -19.86 -22.93 -45.35
CA ASP A 48 -18.71 -22.37 -46.07
C ASP A 48 -17.39 -23.10 -45.74
N ARG A 49 -17.47 -24.42 -45.49
CA ARG A 49 -16.34 -25.29 -45.15
C ARG A 49 -16.26 -26.48 -46.09
N THR A 50 -15.05 -26.92 -46.38
CA THR A 50 -14.81 -28.11 -47.19
C THR A 50 -14.65 -29.32 -46.27
N LEU A 51 -15.56 -30.29 -46.38
CA LEU A 51 -15.37 -31.64 -45.84
C LEU A 51 -14.62 -32.46 -46.89
N THR A 52 -13.62 -33.25 -46.48
CA THR A 52 -12.94 -34.22 -47.34
C THR A 52 -12.96 -35.59 -46.68
N ILE A 53 -13.23 -36.63 -47.47
CA ILE A 53 -13.24 -38.03 -47.02
C ILE A 53 -12.29 -38.83 -47.93
N ASP A 54 -11.03 -38.98 -47.50
CA ASP A 54 -9.94 -39.54 -48.32
C ASP A 54 -10.05 -41.07 -48.51
N GLY A 55 -10.62 -41.80 -47.54
CA GLY A 55 -10.78 -43.25 -47.58
C GLY A 55 -12.18 -43.72 -47.95
N ASP A 56 -12.35 -45.00 -48.25
CA ASP A 56 -13.67 -45.60 -48.56
C ASP A 56 -14.56 -45.69 -47.32
N ILE A 57 -15.86 -45.47 -47.53
CA ILE A 57 -16.87 -45.70 -46.50
C ILE A 57 -17.26 -47.18 -46.58
N GLU A 58 -16.80 -47.97 -45.61
CA GLU A 58 -17.09 -49.40 -45.55
C GLU A 58 -18.33 -49.67 -44.70
N LEU A 59 -19.23 -50.52 -45.21
CA LEU A 59 -20.36 -51.05 -44.45
C LEU A 59 -20.03 -52.45 -43.95
N SER A 60 -19.99 -52.63 -42.64
CA SER A 60 -19.92 -53.95 -41.99
C SER A 60 -21.32 -54.40 -41.61
N LEU A 61 -21.64 -55.69 -41.82
CA LEU A 61 -22.96 -56.27 -41.48
C LEU A 61 -22.92 -57.40 -40.44
N PHE A 62 -21.75 -57.99 -40.16
CA PHE A 62 -21.61 -59.11 -39.22
C PHE A 62 -20.27 -59.01 -38.48
N PRO A 63 -20.20 -59.16 -37.14
CA PRO A 63 -21.28 -59.53 -36.21
C PRO A 63 -22.24 -58.39 -35.81
N ARG A 64 -21.97 -57.13 -36.20
CA ARG A 64 -22.87 -55.97 -36.01
C ARG A 64 -22.89 -55.09 -37.27
N ILE A 65 -24.01 -54.41 -37.50
CA ILE A 65 -24.14 -53.43 -38.59
C ILE A 65 -23.38 -52.15 -38.19
N GLY A 66 -22.45 -51.68 -39.02
CA GLY A 66 -21.69 -50.47 -38.73
C GLY A 66 -21.06 -49.84 -39.95
N LEU A 67 -20.84 -48.53 -39.86
CA LEU A 67 -20.16 -47.71 -40.85
C LEU A 67 -18.72 -47.48 -40.39
N TYR A 68 -17.76 -47.72 -41.26
CA TYR A 68 -16.37 -47.40 -41.02
C TYR A 68 -15.90 -46.36 -42.05
N VAL A 69 -15.32 -45.26 -41.57
CA VAL A 69 -14.88 -44.14 -42.40
C VAL A 69 -13.42 -43.84 -42.05
N GLN A 70 -12.58 -43.66 -43.06
CA GLN A 70 -11.16 -43.33 -42.92
C GLN A 70 -10.86 -41.96 -43.51
N GLY A 71 -9.95 -41.22 -42.87
CA GLY A 71 -9.41 -39.97 -43.39
C GLY A 71 -10.49 -38.90 -43.60
N VAL A 72 -11.21 -38.54 -42.53
CA VAL A 72 -12.18 -37.43 -42.58
C VAL A 72 -11.49 -36.17 -42.12
N ALA A 73 -11.53 -35.11 -42.92
CA ALA A 73 -11.06 -33.79 -42.52
C ALA A 73 -12.09 -32.72 -42.85
N LEU A 74 -12.18 -31.71 -41.99
CA LEU A 74 -13.03 -30.54 -42.14
C LEU A 74 -12.13 -29.30 -42.12
N SER A 75 -12.29 -28.44 -43.12
CA SER A 75 -11.53 -27.21 -43.24
C SER A 75 -12.04 -26.09 -42.33
N GLU A 76 -11.23 -25.05 -42.19
CA GLU A 76 -11.63 -23.74 -41.70
C GLU A 76 -12.58 -23.04 -42.68
N PRO A 77 -13.42 -22.10 -42.21
CA PRO A 77 -14.39 -21.44 -43.07
C PRO A 77 -13.65 -20.59 -44.11
N ASN A 78 -13.97 -20.78 -45.38
CA ASN A 78 -13.28 -20.12 -46.51
C ASN A 78 -11.74 -20.29 -46.53
N SER A 79 -11.21 -21.40 -46.00
CA SER A 79 -9.77 -21.66 -45.95
C SER A 79 -9.46 -23.14 -46.20
N ALA A 80 -8.28 -23.42 -46.75
CA ALA A 80 -7.78 -24.79 -46.95
C ALA A 80 -7.11 -25.37 -45.69
N GLU A 81 -6.94 -24.59 -44.63
CA GLU A 81 -6.42 -25.09 -43.35
C GLU A 81 -7.41 -26.07 -42.72
N THR A 82 -6.91 -27.18 -42.19
CA THR A 82 -7.73 -28.17 -41.48
C THR A 82 -8.14 -27.63 -40.11
N PHE A 83 -9.45 -27.57 -39.85
CA PHE A 83 -10.02 -27.29 -38.54
C PHE A 83 -10.01 -28.55 -37.66
N ALA A 84 -10.55 -29.66 -38.19
CA ALA A 84 -10.63 -30.92 -37.48
C ALA A 84 -10.42 -32.09 -38.45
N SER A 85 -9.82 -33.18 -37.98
CA SER A 85 -9.65 -34.41 -38.74
C SER A 85 -9.75 -35.64 -37.84
N ILE A 86 -10.06 -36.77 -38.44
CA ILE A 86 -10.13 -38.08 -37.78
C ILE A 86 -9.46 -39.10 -38.72
N ASP A 87 -8.49 -39.85 -38.20
CA ASP A 87 -7.80 -40.89 -38.97
C ASP A 87 -8.77 -42.03 -39.33
N SER A 88 -9.56 -42.48 -38.35
CA SER A 88 -10.68 -43.38 -38.63
C SER A 88 -11.81 -43.30 -37.60
N MET A 89 -13.03 -43.52 -38.05
CA MET A 89 -14.24 -43.56 -37.24
C MET A 89 -15.01 -44.84 -37.53
N ARG A 90 -15.46 -45.53 -36.48
CA ARG A 90 -16.38 -46.67 -36.58
C ARG A 90 -17.67 -46.35 -35.84
N LEU A 91 -18.78 -46.36 -36.55
CA LEU A 91 -20.12 -46.15 -36.03
C LEU A 91 -20.90 -47.47 -36.12
N ALA A 92 -21.14 -48.14 -34.99
CA ALA A 92 -21.98 -49.32 -34.94
C ALA A 92 -23.43 -48.93 -34.59
N VAL A 93 -24.42 -49.52 -35.27
CA VAL A 93 -25.85 -49.24 -35.07
C VAL A 93 -26.57 -50.53 -34.63
N ALA A 94 -27.50 -50.40 -33.69
CA ALA A 94 -28.26 -51.55 -33.20
C ALA A 94 -29.32 -52.02 -34.22
N VAL A 95 -29.41 -53.33 -34.48
CA VAL A 95 -30.31 -53.89 -35.52
C VAL A 95 -31.79 -53.92 -35.10
N TRP A 96 -32.08 -54.30 -33.86
CA TRP A 96 -33.47 -54.42 -33.38
C TRP A 96 -34.26 -53.10 -33.34
N PRO A 97 -33.68 -51.97 -32.88
CA PRO A 97 -34.35 -50.66 -32.89
C PRO A 97 -34.69 -50.15 -34.30
N LEU A 98 -33.88 -50.47 -35.31
CA LEU A 98 -34.11 -50.07 -36.70
C LEU A 98 -35.42 -50.66 -37.26
N LEU A 99 -35.83 -51.86 -36.84
CA LEU A 99 -37.13 -52.43 -37.22
C LEU A 99 -38.32 -51.68 -36.59
N SER A 100 -38.10 -50.97 -35.48
CA SER A 100 -39.09 -50.14 -34.77
C SER A 100 -38.99 -48.64 -35.11
N ASN A 101 -38.23 -48.27 -36.14
CA ASN A 101 -38.02 -46.88 -36.55
C ASN A 101 -37.31 -46.01 -35.49
N SER A 102 -36.52 -46.62 -34.60
CA SER A 102 -35.68 -45.93 -33.62
C SER A 102 -34.21 -46.09 -33.98
N PHE A 103 -33.48 -44.98 -34.04
CA PHE A 103 -32.06 -44.95 -34.39
C PHE A 103 -31.22 -44.93 -33.10
N VAL A 104 -30.56 -46.04 -32.79
CA VAL A 104 -29.71 -46.20 -31.61
C VAL A 104 -28.29 -46.52 -32.07
N VAL A 105 -27.35 -45.67 -31.66
CA VAL A 105 -25.93 -45.87 -31.92
C VAL A 105 -25.39 -46.79 -30.83
N ASP A 106 -24.92 -47.97 -31.21
CA ASP A 106 -24.44 -48.98 -30.27
C ASP A 106 -23.03 -48.63 -29.75
N HIS A 107 -22.12 -48.25 -30.64
CA HIS A 107 -20.77 -47.86 -30.24
C HIS A 107 -20.13 -46.92 -31.26
N VAL A 108 -19.44 -45.89 -30.76
CA VAL A 108 -18.66 -44.96 -31.59
C VAL A 108 -17.20 -45.09 -31.18
N THR A 109 -16.34 -45.53 -32.09
CA THR A 109 -14.89 -45.52 -31.89
C THR A 109 -14.28 -44.48 -32.81
N ILE A 110 -13.51 -43.55 -32.24
CA ILE A 110 -12.80 -42.49 -32.97
C ILE A 110 -11.32 -42.64 -32.67
N ASN A 111 -10.50 -42.81 -33.71
CA ASN A 111 -9.04 -42.88 -33.58
C ASN A 111 -8.39 -41.70 -34.29
N GLY A 112 -7.38 -41.11 -33.65
CA GLY A 112 -6.57 -40.05 -34.23
C GLY A 112 -7.34 -38.76 -34.48
N PHE A 113 -8.31 -38.44 -33.62
CA PHE A 113 -9.01 -37.16 -33.68
C PHE A 113 -8.01 -36.01 -33.47
N LYS A 114 -7.95 -35.07 -34.40
CA LYS A 114 -7.13 -33.86 -34.29
C LYS A 114 -8.01 -32.64 -34.52
N ALA A 115 -7.98 -31.67 -33.63
CA ALA A 115 -8.70 -30.42 -33.84
C ALA A 115 -7.86 -29.22 -33.43
N ARG A 116 -8.06 -28.11 -34.15
CA ARG A 116 -7.44 -26.82 -33.86
C ARG A 116 -8.53 -25.81 -33.52
N VAL A 117 -8.49 -25.29 -32.31
CA VAL A 117 -9.39 -24.26 -31.80
C VAL A 117 -8.64 -22.95 -31.72
N VAL A 118 -9.10 -21.95 -32.47
CA VAL A 118 -8.50 -20.62 -32.51
C VAL A 118 -9.52 -19.57 -32.07
N ARG A 119 -9.14 -18.72 -31.11
CA ARG A 119 -9.87 -17.49 -30.77
C ARG A 119 -9.17 -16.29 -31.40
N ASP A 120 -9.89 -15.54 -32.23
CA ASP A 120 -9.38 -14.30 -32.86
C ASP A 120 -9.28 -13.14 -31.86
N LYS A 121 -8.75 -11.98 -32.30
CA LYS A 121 -8.61 -10.79 -31.44
C LYS A 121 -9.96 -10.17 -31.06
N GLU A 122 -10.99 -10.47 -31.84
CA GLU A 122 -12.38 -10.07 -31.62
C GLU A 122 -13.12 -11.03 -30.66
N GLY A 123 -12.45 -12.06 -30.15
CA GLY A 123 -12.98 -13.03 -29.21
C GLY A 123 -13.85 -14.12 -29.83
N ARG A 124 -13.93 -14.18 -31.17
CA ARG A 124 -14.70 -15.20 -31.89
C ARG A 124 -13.87 -16.45 -32.05
N LEU A 125 -14.53 -17.59 -31.87
CA LEU A 125 -13.93 -18.90 -32.11
C LEU A 125 -14.05 -19.25 -33.60
N ASN A 126 -13.02 -19.91 -34.11
CA ASN A 126 -12.97 -20.41 -35.49
C ASN A 126 -14.11 -21.37 -35.83
N PHE A 127 -14.77 -21.99 -34.85
CA PHE A 127 -15.93 -22.88 -35.03
C PHE A 127 -17.29 -22.25 -34.67
N SER A 128 -17.36 -20.93 -34.49
CA SER A 128 -18.59 -20.24 -34.06
C SER A 128 -19.76 -20.36 -35.04
N ASP A 129 -19.50 -20.56 -36.33
CA ASP A 129 -20.45 -20.89 -37.39
C ASP A 129 -21.13 -22.26 -37.17
N LEU A 130 -20.40 -23.25 -36.65
CA LEU A 130 -20.93 -24.60 -36.39
C LEU A 130 -21.92 -24.62 -35.20
N MET A 131 -21.86 -23.62 -34.32
CA MET A 131 -22.76 -23.51 -33.16
C MET A 131 -24.07 -22.77 -33.47
N ARG A 132 -24.19 -22.10 -34.63
CA ARG A 132 -25.41 -21.41 -35.05
C ARG A 132 -26.40 -22.39 -35.65
N GLY A 133 -27.08 -23.17 -34.82
CA GLY A 133 -28.28 -23.91 -35.25
C GLY A 133 -29.46 -22.94 -35.47
N ASP A 134 -30.07 -22.96 -36.66
CA ASP A 134 -31.40 -22.47 -37.07
C ASP A 134 -31.97 -21.13 -36.51
N ALA A 135 -31.20 -20.29 -35.84
CA ALA A 135 -31.65 -18.96 -35.41
C ALA A 135 -31.48 -17.89 -36.51
N ALA A 136 -30.63 -18.14 -37.52
CA ALA A 136 -30.37 -17.21 -38.60
C ALA A 136 -31.45 -17.21 -39.71
N SER A 137 -32.27 -18.25 -39.80
CA SER A 137 -33.38 -18.30 -40.77
C SER A 137 -34.71 -17.75 -40.23
N ALA A 138 -34.81 -17.42 -38.93
CA ALA A 138 -36.01 -16.84 -38.33
C ALA A 138 -36.03 -15.30 -38.30
N SER A 139 -34.93 -14.61 -38.64
CA SER A 139 -34.86 -13.14 -38.66
C SER A 139 -34.92 -12.53 -40.06
N SER A 140 -35.35 -13.28 -41.08
CA SER A 140 -35.67 -12.74 -42.41
C SER A 140 -37.11 -13.06 -42.84
N ALA A 141 -38.05 -13.12 -41.90
CA ALA A 141 -39.47 -12.93 -42.19
C ALA A 141 -39.83 -11.47 -41.91
N ALA A 142 -40.15 -10.73 -42.97
CA ALA A 142 -40.51 -9.32 -42.94
C ALA A 142 -41.53 -9.00 -41.83
N GLN A 143 -41.21 -7.97 -41.04
CA GLN A 143 -42.10 -7.36 -40.06
C GLN A 143 -43.36 -6.82 -40.77
N PRO A 144 -44.58 -7.25 -40.40
CA PRO A 144 -45.80 -6.72 -41.02
C PRO A 144 -45.96 -5.24 -40.68
N ALA A 145 -46.16 -4.41 -41.69
CA ALA A 145 -46.21 -2.96 -41.54
C ALA A 145 -47.48 -2.43 -40.85
N ASN A 146 -48.46 -3.27 -40.46
CA ASN A 146 -49.66 -2.82 -39.73
C ASN A 146 -50.37 -3.94 -38.94
N ALA A 147 -50.92 -3.57 -37.77
CA ALA A 147 -51.63 -4.44 -36.83
C ALA A 147 -52.88 -5.15 -37.41
N GLY A 148 -53.45 -4.63 -38.50
CA GLY A 148 -54.59 -5.27 -39.19
C GLY A 148 -54.22 -6.56 -39.92
N GLN A 149 -52.99 -6.72 -40.40
CA GLN A 149 -52.53 -7.95 -41.09
C GLN A 149 -52.09 -9.05 -40.12
N ALA A 150 -51.70 -8.69 -38.88
CA ALA A 150 -51.41 -9.64 -37.82
C ALA A 150 -52.67 -10.39 -37.35
N ALA A 151 -53.83 -9.73 -37.33
CA ALA A 151 -55.09 -10.35 -36.93
C ALA A 151 -55.58 -11.36 -37.99
N VAL A 152 -55.43 -11.06 -39.29
CA VAL A 152 -55.82 -11.93 -40.40
C VAL A 152 -54.85 -13.11 -40.59
N GLY A 153 -53.56 -12.90 -40.34
CA GLY A 153 -52.55 -13.96 -40.29
C GLY A 153 -52.74 -14.92 -39.11
N ALA A 154 -53.18 -14.42 -37.95
CA ALA A 154 -53.44 -15.24 -36.77
C ALA A 154 -54.68 -16.15 -36.93
N ILE A 155 -55.76 -15.66 -37.56
CA ILE A 155 -56.93 -16.49 -37.89
C ILE A 155 -56.67 -17.44 -39.06
N GLY A 156 -55.84 -17.05 -40.04
CA GLY A 156 -55.38 -17.95 -41.10
C GLY A 156 -54.49 -19.07 -40.56
N GLY A 157 -53.54 -18.75 -39.68
CA GLY A 157 -52.67 -19.70 -39.01
C GLY A 157 -53.40 -20.64 -38.05
N ALA A 158 -54.41 -20.13 -37.33
CA ALA A 158 -55.27 -20.96 -36.50
C ALA A 158 -56.16 -21.90 -37.34
N ALA A 159 -56.74 -21.43 -38.45
CA ALA A 159 -57.53 -22.28 -39.34
C ALA A 159 -56.68 -23.36 -40.04
N GLN A 160 -55.42 -23.07 -40.34
CA GLN A 160 -54.49 -24.03 -40.95
C GLN A 160 -53.95 -25.06 -39.93
N ALA A 161 -53.85 -24.68 -38.66
CA ALA A 161 -53.52 -25.59 -37.55
C ALA A 161 -54.66 -26.53 -37.13
N LEU A 162 -55.92 -26.18 -37.44
CA LEU A 162 -57.07 -27.08 -37.21
C LEU A 162 -57.35 -28.05 -38.38
N VAL A 163 -56.92 -27.74 -39.61
CA VAL A 163 -57.08 -28.62 -40.78
C VAL A 163 -55.91 -29.59 -40.94
N ASN A 164 -54.70 -29.19 -40.56
CA ASN A 164 -53.54 -30.08 -40.50
C ASN A 164 -53.40 -30.63 -39.07
N GLY A 165 -53.99 -31.80 -38.82
CA GLY A 165 -53.86 -32.50 -37.56
C GLY A 165 -52.41 -32.62 -37.10
N THR A 166 -52.18 -32.21 -35.85
CA THR A 166 -50.92 -32.30 -35.09
C THR A 166 -49.79 -31.39 -35.61
N PRO A 167 -49.26 -30.47 -34.77
CA PRO A 167 -47.90 -29.98 -34.99
C PRO A 167 -47.01 -31.23 -34.97
N ASN A 168 -46.33 -31.50 -36.09
CA ASN A 168 -45.11 -32.30 -36.07
C ASN A 168 -44.21 -31.66 -35.03
N THR A 169 -44.24 -32.20 -33.80
CA THR A 169 -43.12 -32.08 -32.90
C THR A 169 -41.95 -32.59 -33.72
N PRO A 170 -40.86 -31.84 -33.91
CA PRO A 170 -39.68 -32.45 -34.50
C PRO A 170 -39.46 -33.71 -33.67
N THR A 171 -39.54 -34.88 -34.31
CA THR A 171 -39.11 -36.13 -33.73
C THR A 171 -37.66 -35.90 -33.39
N SER A 172 -37.42 -35.39 -32.17
CA SER A 172 -36.08 -35.12 -31.68
C SER A 172 -35.42 -36.48 -31.74
N MET A 173 -34.50 -36.67 -32.70
CA MET A 173 -33.66 -37.85 -32.74
C MET A 173 -33.08 -37.97 -31.34
N GLN A 174 -33.58 -38.92 -30.56
CA GLN A 174 -33.01 -39.25 -29.27
C GLN A 174 -31.70 -39.95 -29.61
N ILE A 175 -30.63 -39.19 -29.64
CA ILE A 175 -29.30 -39.72 -29.84
C ILE A 175 -28.95 -40.50 -28.56
N ASP A 176 -29.20 -41.80 -28.58
CA ASP A 176 -28.78 -42.77 -27.57
C ASP A 176 -27.51 -43.44 -28.09
N ILE A 177 -26.38 -43.16 -27.44
CA ILE A 177 -25.06 -43.69 -27.79
C ILE A 177 -24.66 -44.68 -26.70
N ALA A 178 -24.60 -45.98 -26.99
CA ALA A 178 -24.33 -46.99 -25.95
C ALA A 178 -22.88 -46.98 -25.42
N GLY A 179 -21.94 -46.36 -26.15
CA GLY A 179 -20.63 -45.99 -25.64
C GLY A 179 -19.79 -45.27 -26.69
N LEU A 180 -18.89 -44.41 -26.24
CA LEU A 180 -17.93 -43.69 -27.07
C LEU A 180 -16.50 -43.99 -26.59
N ASP A 181 -15.63 -44.39 -27.50
CA ASP A 181 -14.20 -44.60 -27.28
C ASP A 181 -13.39 -43.68 -28.19
N LEU A 182 -12.64 -42.79 -27.58
CA LEU A 182 -11.72 -41.85 -28.23
C LEU A 182 -10.30 -42.30 -27.94
N GLN A 183 -9.52 -42.56 -28.98
CA GLN A 183 -8.14 -43.02 -28.88
C GLN A 183 -7.18 -42.06 -29.58
N SER A 184 -6.06 -41.75 -28.91
CA SER A 184 -4.97 -40.94 -29.46
C SER A 184 -5.40 -39.58 -30.01
N GLY A 185 -6.32 -38.90 -29.30
CA GLY A 185 -6.78 -37.57 -29.69
C GLY A 185 -5.74 -36.48 -29.44
N GLU A 186 -5.82 -35.41 -30.23
CA GLU A 186 -5.06 -34.18 -30.12
C GLU A 186 -5.98 -32.96 -30.27
N LEU A 187 -5.86 -32.00 -29.36
CA LEU A 187 -6.57 -30.74 -29.44
C LEU A 187 -5.57 -29.60 -29.26
N GLN A 188 -5.40 -28.76 -30.27
CA GLN A 188 -4.59 -27.56 -30.20
C GLN A 188 -5.48 -26.36 -29.93
N LEU A 189 -5.18 -25.59 -28.90
CA LEU A 189 -5.88 -24.38 -28.51
C LEU A 189 -4.95 -23.18 -28.67
N GLN A 190 -5.40 -22.20 -29.43
CA GLN A 190 -4.69 -20.94 -29.64
C GLN A 190 -5.64 -19.77 -29.37
N ASP A 191 -5.24 -18.86 -28.48
CA ASP A 191 -6.02 -17.67 -28.15
C ASP A 191 -5.20 -16.42 -28.48
N ALA A 192 -5.58 -15.71 -29.54
CA ALA A 192 -4.88 -14.52 -30.00
C ALA A 192 -5.13 -13.28 -29.12
N MET A 193 -6.14 -13.30 -28.23
CA MET A 193 -6.38 -12.22 -27.27
C MET A 193 -5.40 -12.30 -26.10
N THR A 194 -5.16 -13.50 -25.59
CA THR A 194 -4.30 -13.73 -24.41
C THR A 194 -2.88 -14.16 -24.78
N GLY A 195 -2.64 -14.53 -26.04
CA GLY A 195 -1.38 -15.13 -26.50
C GLY A 195 -1.21 -16.59 -26.09
N MET A 196 -2.27 -17.24 -25.57
CA MET A 196 -2.23 -18.60 -25.07
C MET A 196 -2.09 -19.61 -26.22
N ALA A 197 -1.18 -20.58 -26.09
CA ALA A 197 -0.99 -21.68 -27.02
C ALA A 197 -0.72 -22.99 -26.24
N VAL A 198 -1.72 -23.88 -26.23
CA VAL A 198 -1.73 -25.13 -25.45
C VAL A 198 -2.23 -26.26 -26.34
N ALA A 199 -1.59 -27.42 -26.27
CA ALA A 199 -2.02 -28.67 -26.90
C ALA A 199 -2.42 -29.68 -25.82
N VAL A 200 -3.52 -30.39 -26.05
CA VAL A 200 -3.90 -31.58 -25.31
C VAL A 200 -3.59 -32.76 -26.20
N THR A 201 -2.54 -33.51 -25.89
CA THR A 201 -2.06 -34.68 -26.64
C THR A 201 -2.40 -35.97 -25.91
N GLN A 202 -2.32 -37.11 -26.61
CA GLN A 202 -2.61 -38.42 -26.03
C GLN A 202 -3.97 -38.52 -25.34
N LEU A 203 -4.98 -37.80 -25.87
CA LEU A 203 -6.32 -37.78 -25.32
C LEU A 203 -7.00 -39.13 -25.58
N ASN A 204 -7.16 -39.91 -24.52
CA ASN A 204 -7.98 -41.10 -24.53
C ASN A 204 -9.19 -40.85 -23.64
N ALA A 205 -10.39 -41.18 -24.12
CA ALA A 205 -11.62 -41.03 -23.35
C ALA A 205 -12.59 -42.16 -23.64
N THR A 206 -13.21 -42.70 -22.60
CA THR A 206 -14.25 -43.73 -22.73
C THR A 206 -15.50 -43.32 -21.99
N THR A 207 -16.66 -43.60 -22.57
CA THR A 207 -17.96 -43.35 -21.96
C THR A 207 -18.81 -44.61 -21.91
N GLY A 208 -19.62 -44.73 -20.87
CA GLY A 208 -20.74 -45.67 -20.83
C GLY A 208 -21.89 -45.20 -21.73
N ARG A 209 -23.06 -45.83 -21.59
CA ARG A 209 -24.25 -45.48 -22.39
C ARG A 209 -24.74 -44.07 -22.10
N MET A 210 -24.59 -43.19 -23.08
CA MET A 210 -25.00 -41.79 -23.03
C MET A 210 -26.47 -41.69 -23.43
N THR A 211 -27.32 -41.50 -22.42
CA THR A 211 -28.75 -41.21 -22.58
C THR A 211 -29.12 -39.97 -21.79
N PHE A 212 -30.08 -39.19 -22.30
CA PHE A 212 -30.64 -38.10 -21.51
C PHE A 212 -31.33 -38.64 -20.24
N ASN A 213 -31.28 -37.86 -19.17
CA ASN A 213 -31.89 -38.14 -17.87
C ASN A 213 -31.37 -39.40 -17.14
N GLN A 214 -30.30 -40.02 -17.61
CA GLN A 214 -29.61 -41.11 -16.89
C GLN A 214 -28.13 -40.80 -16.74
N ALA A 215 -27.55 -41.32 -15.67
CA ALA A 215 -26.17 -41.09 -15.32
C ALA A 215 -25.25 -42.10 -16.02
N PHE A 216 -24.17 -41.65 -16.65
CA PHE A 216 -23.21 -42.50 -17.35
C PHE A 216 -21.77 -42.20 -16.94
N ASP A 217 -20.95 -43.25 -16.84
CA ASP A 217 -19.54 -43.10 -16.48
C ASP A 217 -18.73 -42.54 -17.66
N VAL A 218 -17.77 -41.67 -17.33
CA VAL A 218 -16.78 -41.11 -18.25
C VAL A 218 -15.42 -41.27 -17.59
N SER A 219 -14.44 -41.77 -18.35
CA SER A 219 -13.03 -41.76 -17.94
C SER A 219 -12.17 -41.14 -19.04
N MET A 220 -11.12 -40.44 -18.64
CA MET A 220 -10.20 -39.76 -19.56
C MET A 220 -8.76 -39.78 -19.05
N SER A 221 -7.83 -39.79 -19.99
CA SER A 221 -6.41 -39.51 -19.76
C SER A 221 -5.89 -38.64 -20.89
N ALA A 222 -5.05 -37.65 -20.59
CA ALA A 222 -4.43 -36.80 -21.57
C ALA A 222 -3.11 -36.23 -21.05
N ARG A 223 -2.31 -35.65 -21.94
CA ARG A 223 -1.17 -34.80 -21.60
C ARG A 223 -1.43 -33.39 -22.09
N VAL A 224 -1.14 -32.39 -21.27
CA VAL A 224 -1.36 -30.98 -21.58
C VAL A 224 0.01 -30.31 -21.71
N GLU A 225 0.32 -29.77 -22.87
CA GLU A 225 1.62 -29.20 -23.23
C GLU A 225 1.44 -27.78 -23.79
N GLY A 226 2.33 -26.84 -23.48
CA GLY A 226 2.21 -25.47 -23.95
C GLY A 226 3.42 -24.62 -23.62
N GLY A 227 3.73 -23.67 -24.50
CA GLY A 227 4.87 -22.76 -24.34
C GLY A 227 4.51 -21.43 -23.67
N HIS A 228 3.28 -20.96 -23.88
CA HIS A 228 2.77 -19.69 -23.36
C HIS A 228 1.31 -19.90 -22.93
N PRO A 229 0.99 -20.05 -21.64
CA PRO A 229 1.92 -20.26 -20.53
C PRO A 229 2.66 -21.60 -20.64
N ARG A 230 3.81 -21.71 -19.97
CA ARG A 230 4.56 -22.97 -19.88
C ARG A 230 3.73 -24.01 -19.11
N VAL A 231 3.37 -25.11 -19.77
CA VAL A 231 2.65 -26.25 -19.17
C VAL A 231 3.16 -27.55 -19.79
N ASP A 232 3.34 -28.57 -18.96
CA ASP A 232 3.64 -29.95 -19.35
C ASP A 232 3.15 -30.84 -18.19
N ALA A 233 1.90 -31.29 -18.27
CA ALA A 233 1.23 -31.99 -17.20
C ALA A 233 0.43 -33.19 -17.71
N GLY A 234 0.50 -34.29 -16.96
CA GLY A 234 -0.42 -35.42 -17.14
C GLY A 234 -1.76 -35.12 -16.49
N LEU A 235 -2.86 -35.46 -17.16
CA LEU A 235 -4.23 -35.32 -16.68
C LEU A 235 -4.92 -36.68 -16.73
N THR A 236 -5.56 -37.07 -15.62
CA THR A 236 -6.44 -38.23 -15.55
C THR A 236 -7.75 -37.83 -14.89
N GLY A 237 -8.85 -38.41 -15.33
CA GLY A 237 -10.16 -38.01 -14.85
C GLY A 237 -11.20 -39.11 -14.95
N GLN A 238 -12.10 -39.14 -13.98
CA GLN A 238 -13.31 -39.95 -14.03
C GLN A 238 -14.48 -39.21 -13.39
N ALA A 239 -15.69 -39.42 -13.93
CA ALA A 239 -16.93 -38.84 -13.40
C ALA A 239 -18.14 -39.64 -13.89
N GLN A 240 -19.25 -39.51 -13.19
CA GLN A 240 -20.57 -39.97 -13.64
C GLN A 240 -21.40 -38.75 -14.04
N ILE A 241 -21.70 -38.60 -15.32
CA ILE A 241 -22.37 -37.41 -15.88
C ILE A 241 -23.85 -37.70 -16.08
N THR A 242 -24.71 -36.75 -15.73
CA THR A 242 -26.14 -36.77 -16.09
C THR A 242 -26.49 -35.50 -16.87
N LEU A 243 -27.16 -35.68 -18.00
CA LEU A 243 -27.60 -34.61 -18.88
C LEU A 243 -29.13 -34.61 -18.94
N ASP A 244 -29.76 -33.59 -18.36
CA ASP A 244 -31.21 -33.40 -18.45
C ASP A 244 -31.53 -32.12 -19.25
N PRO A 245 -31.74 -32.24 -20.57
CA PRO A 245 -32.04 -31.10 -21.42
C PRO A 245 -33.44 -30.52 -21.15
N SER A 246 -34.36 -31.28 -20.55
CA SER A 246 -35.72 -30.81 -20.26
C SER A 246 -35.73 -29.84 -19.07
N SER A 247 -34.98 -30.17 -18.01
CA SER A 247 -34.79 -29.29 -16.85
C SER A 247 -33.66 -28.28 -17.03
N GLY A 248 -32.77 -28.47 -18.02
CA GLY A 248 -31.57 -27.67 -18.20
C GLY A 248 -30.51 -27.97 -17.13
N ARG A 249 -30.56 -29.17 -16.51
CA ARG A 249 -29.66 -29.58 -15.45
C ARG A 249 -28.52 -30.44 -16.00
N LEU A 250 -27.31 -30.07 -15.63
CA LEU A 250 -26.08 -30.83 -15.86
C LEU A 250 -25.50 -31.22 -14.51
N SER A 251 -25.19 -32.49 -14.30
CA SER A 251 -24.48 -32.93 -13.09
C SER A 251 -23.30 -33.83 -13.40
N ALA A 252 -22.29 -33.74 -12.55
CA ALA A 252 -21.13 -34.62 -12.49
C ALA A 252 -21.01 -35.14 -11.05
N GLN A 253 -21.12 -36.45 -10.88
CA GLN A 253 -21.00 -37.15 -9.61
C GLN A 253 -19.73 -37.99 -9.59
N ARG A 254 -19.21 -38.29 -8.39
CA ARG A 254 -17.96 -39.04 -8.22
C ARG A 254 -16.80 -38.51 -9.07
N LEU A 255 -16.73 -37.18 -9.21
CA LEU A 255 -15.63 -36.53 -9.92
C LEU A 255 -14.32 -36.88 -9.21
N ASP A 256 -13.32 -37.36 -9.94
CA ASP A 256 -11.93 -37.52 -9.48
C ASP A 256 -11.04 -37.13 -10.66
N LEU A 257 -10.51 -35.91 -10.62
CA LEU A 257 -9.53 -35.39 -11.56
C LEU A 257 -8.18 -35.29 -10.88
N ARG A 258 -7.13 -35.74 -11.55
CA ARG A 258 -5.76 -35.67 -11.04
C ARG A 258 -4.83 -35.14 -12.13
N MET A 259 -3.98 -34.20 -11.74
CA MET A 259 -2.99 -33.58 -12.60
C MET A 259 -1.64 -33.52 -11.90
N ASN A 260 -0.56 -33.78 -12.63
CA ASN A 260 0.82 -33.72 -12.13
C ASN A 260 1.78 -33.24 -13.23
N GLY A 261 2.85 -32.54 -12.84
CA GLY A 261 3.82 -31.96 -13.77
C GLY A 261 3.92 -30.44 -13.65
N ILE A 262 4.33 -29.79 -14.74
CA ILE A 262 4.45 -28.33 -14.81
C ILE A 262 3.09 -27.76 -15.19
N VAL A 263 2.52 -26.94 -14.32
CA VAL A 263 1.28 -26.21 -14.55
C VAL A 263 1.57 -24.71 -14.55
N PRO A 264 0.70 -23.86 -15.12
CA PRO A 264 0.91 -22.42 -15.09
C PRO A 264 1.14 -21.92 -13.65
N GLY A 265 2.32 -21.31 -13.41
CA GLY A 265 2.70 -20.76 -12.11
C GLY A 265 3.18 -21.77 -11.05
N ALA A 266 3.22 -23.07 -11.32
CA ALA A 266 3.66 -24.08 -10.34
C ALA A 266 4.21 -25.38 -10.93
N GLN A 267 5.06 -26.05 -10.17
CA GLN A 267 5.45 -27.44 -10.39
C GLN A 267 4.66 -28.34 -9.44
N ALA A 268 3.57 -28.91 -9.95
CA ALA A 268 2.66 -29.75 -9.19
C ALA A 268 3.21 -31.18 -9.05
N LYS A 269 3.48 -31.62 -7.82
CA LYS A 269 3.68 -33.06 -7.52
C LYS A 269 2.34 -33.79 -7.59
N SER A 270 1.28 -33.14 -7.13
CA SER A 270 -0.09 -33.63 -7.23
C SER A 270 -1.07 -32.45 -7.16
N LEU A 271 -2.02 -32.39 -8.08
CA LEU A 271 -3.24 -31.60 -8.00
C LEU A 271 -4.41 -32.56 -8.17
N ALA A 272 -5.30 -32.63 -7.18
CA ALA A 272 -6.46 -33.52 -7.22
C ALA A 272 -7.73 -32.74 -6.89
N LEU A 273 -8.78 -32.95 -7.69
CA LEU A 273 -10.12 -32.42 -7.49
C LEU A 273 -11.10 -33.58 -7.39
N ARG A 274 -11.84 -33.65 -6.29
CA ARG A 274 -12.90 -34.64 -6.08
C ARG A 274 -14.20 -34.00 -5.67
N GLY A 275 -15.33 -34.62 -6.00
CA GLY A 275 -16.64 -34.22 -5.47
C GLY A 275 -17.81 -34.40 -6.42
N ASN A 276 -18.88 -33.66 -6.14
CA ASN A 276 -20.09 -33.65 -6.94
C ASN A 276 -20.48 -32.21 -7.27
N LEU A 277 -20.89 -31.99 -8.50
CA LEU A 277 -21.27 -30.70 -9.05
C LEU A 277 -22.59 -30.87 -9.80
N ALA A 278 -23.53 -29.96 -9.60
CA ALA A 278 -24.71 -29.86 -10.43
C ALA A 278 -25.04 -28.40 -10.70
N PHE A 279 -25.28 -28.08 -11.96
CA PHE A 279 -25.62 -26.75 -12.43
C PHE A 279 -26.97 -26.80 -13.14
N ASN A 280 -27.84 -25.86 -12.82
CA ASN A 280 -29.10 -25.68 -13.53
C ASN A 280 -29.02 -24.38 -14.33
N GLN A 281 -28.99 -24.51 -15.65
CA GLN A 281 -28.85 -23.37 -16.55
C GLN A 281 -30.05 -22.42 -16.48
N ARG A 282 -31.25 -22.93 -16.19
CA ARG A 282 -32.48 -22.13 -16.19
C ARG A 282 -32.56 -21.23 -14.96
N THR A 283 -32.12 -21.73 -13.80
CA THR A 283 -32.11 -20.97 -12.53
C THR A 283 -30.76 -20.34 -12.23
N SER A 284 -29.71 -20.64 -13.01
CA SER A 284 -28.32 -20.34 -12.67
C SER A 284 -27.92 -20.85 -11.27
N SER A 285 -28.59 -21.91 -10.79
CA SER A 285 -28.30 -22.47 -9.47
C SER A 285 -27.14 -23.46 -9.55
N LEU A 286 -26.30 -23.44 -8.53
CA LEU A 286 -25.12 -24.28 -8.39
C LEU A 286 -25.22 -25.09 -7.10
N ASP A 287 -25.21 -26.41 -7.23
CA ASP A 287 -25.12 -27.36 -6.13
C ASP A 287 -23.73 -28.02 -6.16
N VAL A 288 -23.01 -27.93 -5.07
CA VAL A 288 -21.71 -28.56 -4.86
C VAL A 288 -21.81 -29.43 -3.62
N SER A 289 -21.28 -30.66 -3.67
CA SER A 289 -21.26 -31.56 -2.52
C SER A 289 -19.99 -32.40 -2.46
N ALA A 290 -19.43 -32.53 -1.26
CA ALA A 290 -18.19 -33.25 -1.00
C ALA A 290 -17.03 -32.83 -1.91
N LEU A 291 -16.90 -31.52 -2.18
CA LEU A 291 -15.82 -31.00 -3.02
C LEU A 291 -14.53 -30.94 -2.20
N GLU A 292 -13.47 -31.57 -2.70
CA GLU A 292 -12.13 -31.54 -2.15
C GLU A 292 -11.14 -31.19 -3.26
N LEU A 293 -10.36 -30.14 -3.06
CA LEU A 293 -9.26 -29.74 -3.93
C LEU A 293 -7.97 -29.80 -3.12
N ASN A 294 -7.01 -30.62 -3.54
CA ASN A 294 -5.72 -30.77 -2.88
C ASN A 294 -4.59 -30.47 -3.87
N PHE A 295 -3.63 -29.66 -3.43
CA PHE A 295 -2.42 -29.33 -4.18
C PHE A 295 -1.19 -29.60 -3.32
N ALA A 296 -0.19 -30.25 -3.91
CA ALA A 296 1.13 -30.44 -3.35
C ALA A 296 2.17 -30.16 -4.43
N GLY A 297 3.13 -29.27 -4.17
CA GLY A 297 4.13 -28.88 -5.15
C GLY A 297 4.91 -27.63 -4.79
N ASP A 298 5.65 -27.09 -5.74
CA ASP A 298 6.34 -25.81 -5.60
C ASP A 298 5.63 -24.75 -6.45
N VAL A 299 5.39 -23.57 -5.90
CA VAL A 299 4.82 -22.43 -6.64
C VAL A 299 5.99 -21.62 -7.18
N THR A 300 6.05 -21.48 -8.51
CA THR A 300 7.18 -20.86 -9.22
C THR A 300 6.87 -19.45 -9.73
N GLU A 301 5.65 -18.96 -9.52
CA GLU A 301 5.23 -17.60 -9.86
C GLU A 301 6.12 -16.57 -9.14
N PRO A 302 6.81 -15.62 -9.82
CA PRO A 302 7.81 -14.74 -9.19
C PRO A 302 7.29 -13.92 -8.01
N SER A 303 6.03 -13.49 -8.06
CA SER A 303 5.38 -12.74 -6.98
C SER A 303 4.98 -13.62 -5.79
N MET A 304 4.79 -14.92 -6.03
CA MET A 304 4.24 -15.91 -5.09
C MET A 304 5.17 -17.13 -4.89
N ALA A 305 6.46 -17.00 -5.18
CA ALA A 305 7.39 -18.14 -5.16
C ALA A 305 7.43 -18.79 -3.77
N MET A 306 7.17 -20.10 -3.72
CA MET A 306 7.09 -20.88 -2.49
C MET A 306 7.51 -22.33 -2.73
N THR A 307 8.19 -22.93 -1.76
CA THR A 307 8.62 -24.33 -1.82
C THR A 307 7.86 -25.20 -0.82
N GLY A 308 7.60 -26.46 -1.19
CA GLY A 308 6.92 -27.43 -0.34
C GLY A 308 5.50 -27.00 0.02
N VAL A 309 4.78 -26.45 -0.96
CA VAL A 309 3.42 -25.96 -0.76
C VAL A 309 2.45 -27.13 -0.66
N GLU A 310 1.66 -27.14 0.39
CA GLU A 310 0.51 -28.01 0.59
C GLU A 310 -0.72 -27.12 0.76
N ALA A 311 -1.69 -27.23 -0.14
CA ALA A 311 -2.94 -26.48 -0.08
C ALA A 311 -4.14 -27.43 -0.21
N SER A 312 -5.18 -27.17 0.58
CA SER A 312 -6.41 -27.95 0.54
C SER A 312 -7.63 -27.05 0.68
N VAL A 313 -8.66 -27.30 -0.11
CA VAL A 313 -9.99 -26.69 0.01
C VAL A 313 -11.01 -27.82 0.14
N ALA A 314 -11.83 -27.77 1.18
CA ALA A 314 -12.92 -28.71 1.40
C ALA A 314 -14.24 -27.97 1.56
N VAL A 315 -15.22 -28.34 0.73
CA VAL A 315 -16.58 -27.80 0.71
C VAL A 315 -17.56 -28.98 0.74
N PRO A 316 -17.98 -29.45 1.93
CA PRO A 316 -18.92 -30.55 2.05
C PRO A 316 -20.26 -30.28 1.39
N LYS A 317 -20.74 -29.04 1.44
CA LYS A 317 -21.94 -28.60 0.71
C LYS A 317 -21.94 -27.10 0.50
N LEU A 318 -22.20 -26.70 -0.74
CA LEU A 318 -22.51 -25.34 -1.14
C LEU A 318 -23.69 -25.39 -2.12
N ALA A 319 -24.77 -24.68 -1.82
CA ALA A 319 -25.87 -24.48 -2.73
C ALA A 319 -26.10 -22.98 -2.88
N VAL A 320 -26.12 -22.49 -4.12
CA VAL A 320 -26.35 -21.09 -4.46
C VAL A 320 -27.49 -21.03 -5.45
N ASP A 321 -28.54 -20.28 -5.11
CA ASP A 321 -29.66 -19.96 -6.01
C ASP A 321 -29.87 -18.44 -6.01
N PRO A 322 -29.31 -17.74 -7.02
CA PRO A 322 -29.43 -16.29 -7.12
C PRO A 322 -30.89 -15.82 -7.30
N ASN A 323 -31.72 -16.60 -8.02
CA ASN A 323 -33.12 -16.23 -8.27
C ASN A 323 -33.95 -16.29 -6.98
N GLN A 324 -33.55 -17.15 -6.04
CA GLN A 324 -34.19 -17.23 -4.72
C GLN A 324 -33.45 -16.41 -3.65
N SER A 325 -32.36 -15.72 -3.99
CA SER A 325 -31.45 -15.08 -3.00
C SER A 325 -31.06 -16.03 -1.87
N GLN A 326 -30.79 -17.29 -2.22
CA GLN A 326 -30.41 -18.34 -1.28
C GLN A 326 -28.94 -18.71 -1.42
N LEU A 327 -28.26 -18.79 -0.28
CA LEU A 327 -26.93 -19.34 -0.15
C LEU A 327 -26.90 -20.26 1.06
N LEU A 328 -26.58 -21.52 0.83
CA LEU A 328 -26.33 -22.50 1.87
C LEU A 328 -24.90 -22.99 1.75
N LEU A 329 -24.10 -22.78 2.79
CA LEU A 329 -22.79 -23.35 2.99
C LEU A 329 -22.82 -24.16 4.29
N GLU A 330 -22.52 -25.46 4.24
CA GLU A 330 -22.44 -26.27 5.47
C GLU A 330 -21.09 -26.13 6.16
N LYS A 331 -20.02 -26.09 5.37
CA LYS A 331 -18.64 -25.86 5.81
C LYS A 331 -17.76 -25.48 4.62
N LEU A 332 -16.77 -24.64 4.87
CA LEU A 332 -15.64 -24.33 4.01
C LEU A 332 -14.38 -24.39 4.87
N ALA A 333 -13.46 -25.28 4.53
CA ALA A 333 -12.14 -25.33 5.14
C ALA A 333 -11.09 -25.08 4.06
N VAL A 334 -10.30 -24.02 4.24
CA VAL A 334 -9.15 -23.69 3.39
C VAL A 334 -7.90 -23.79 4.24
N ARG A 335 -6.89 -24.51 3.75
CA ARG A 335 -5.57 -24.62 4.38
C ARG A 335 -4.50 -24.40 3.33
N LEU A 336 -3.44 -23.72 3.72
CA LEU A 336 -2.23 -23.56 2.92
C LEU A 336 -1.03 -23.55 3.86
N LYS A 337 -0.01 -24.31 3.49
CA LYS A 337 1.29 -24.36 4.18
C LYS A 337 2.39 -24.34 3.14
N GLY A 338 3.52 -23.74 3.47
CA GLY A 338 4.72 -23.76 2.63
C GLY A 338 5.83 -22.91 3.20
N THR A 339 6.91 -22.75 2.45
CA THR A 339 8.04 -21.89 2.83
C THR A 339 8.18 -20.75 1.84
N ARG A 340 8.33 -19.52 2.36
CA ARG A 340 8.53 -18.29 1.58
C ARG A 340 9.63 -17.44 2.23
N ASP A 341 10.53 -16.87 1.43
CA ASP A 341 11.59 -15.96 1.90
C ASP A 341 12.45 -16.51 3.06
N GLY A 342 12.67 -17.84 3.07
CA GLY A 342 13.43 -18.53 4.11
C GLY A 342 12.66 -18.84 5.40
N GLY A 343 11.34 -18.63 5.46
CA GLY A 343 10.53 -18.90 6.63
C GLY A 343 9.21 -19.62 6.35
N PRO A 344 8.62 -20.28 7.37
CA PRO A 344 7.34 -20.96 7.22
C PRO A 344 6.19 -19.96 7.04
N LEU A 345 5.25 -20.30 6.15
CA LEU A 345 3.99 -19.61 5.96
C LEU A 345 2.85 -20.61 6.15
N GLU A 346 1.91 -20.29 7.03
CA GLU A 346 0.67 -21.05 7.22
C GLU A 346 -0.54 -20.12 7.11
N PHE A 347 -1.57 -20.58 6.41
CA PHE A 347 -2.86 -19.92 6.28
C PHE A 347 -3.97 -20.94 6.49
N ALA A 348 -4.95 -20.60 7.31
CA ALA A 348 -6.11 -21.43 7.57
C ALA A 348 -7.37 -20.56 7.68
N VAL A 349 -8.45 -21.00 7.03
CA VAL A 349 -9.79 -20.41 7.17
C VAL A 349 -10.81 -21.51 7.34
N ASP A 350 -11.69 -21.34 8.31
CA ASP A 350 -12.85 -22.20 8.56
C ASP A 350 -14.11 -21.34 8.61
N ALA A 351 -15.00 -21.56 7.65
CA ALA A 351 -16.38 -21.09 7.74
C ALA A 351 -17.25 -22.33 7.98
N PRO A 352 -17.93 -22.49 9.13
CA PRO A 352 -18.83 -23.62 9.36
C PRO A 352 -20.13 -23.42 8.56
N THR A 353 -21.30 -23.37 9.20
CA THR A 353 -22.57 -23.18 8.49
C THR A 353 -22.85 -21.71 8.23
N LEU A 354 -23.21 -21.35 7.01
CA LEU A 354 -23.79 -20.05 6.63
C LEU A 354 -25.03 -20.32 5.77
N ASN A 355 -26.19 -19.86 6.23
CA ASN A 355 -27.46 -20.03 5.55
C ASN A 355 -28.12 -18.66 5.40
N VAL A 356 -28.13 -18.15 4.18
CA VAL A 356 -28.73 -16.87 3.79
C VAL A 356 -29.93 -17.16 2.91
N LYS A 357 -31.06 -16.54 3.26
CA LYS A 357 -32.36 -16.57 2.59
C LYS A 357 -32.85 -15.12 2.45
N PRO A 358 -33.88 -14.86 1.63
CA PRO A 358 -34.44 -13.53 1.46
C PRO A 358 -34.83 -12.84 2.79
N ASP A 359 -35.35 -13.61 3.74
CA ASP A 359 -35.91 -13.14 5.00
C ASP A 359 -35.01 -13.38 6.22
N SER A 360 -33.96 -14.18 6.08
CA SER A 360 -33.15 -14.64 7.20
C SER A 360 -31.72 -14.98 6.77
N ALA A 361 -30.74 -14.53 7.55
CA ALA A 361 -29.35 -14.94 7.47
C ALA A 361 -28.95 -15.51 8.83
N THR A 362 -28.37 -16.70 8.84
CA THR A 362 -27.87 -17.35 10.06
C THR A 362 -26.52 -17.98 9.75
N GLY A 363 -25.56 -17.79 10.65
CA GLY A 363 -24.23 -18.37 10.48
C GLY A 363 -23.55 -18.71 11.79
N GLN A 364 -22.79 -19.80 11.79
CA GLN A 364 -21.80 -20.10 12.83
C GLN A 364 -20.53 -19.28 12.59
N GLY A 365 -19.69 -19.23 13.62
CA GLY A 365 -18.53 -18.34 13.60
C GLY A 365 -17.50 -18.71 12.53
N LEU A 366 -17.13 -17.75 11.69
CA LEU A 366 -16.00 -17.86 10.76
C LEU A 366 -14.71 -17.61 11.53
N THR A 367 -13.67 -18.39 11.28
CA THR A 367 -12.34 -18.17 11.88
C THR A 367 -11.25 -18.29 10.83
N GLY A 368 -10.15 -17.60 11.05
CA GLY A 368 -8.96 -17.78 10.24
C GLY A 368 -7.69 -17.39 10.97
N ARG A 369 -6.56 -17.85 10.44
CA ARG A 369 -5.23 -17.58 10.96
C ARG A 369 -4.21 -17.47 9.83
N VAL A 370 -3.29 -16.54 9.99
CA VAL A 370 -2.13 -16.33 9.14
C VAL A 370 -0.89 -16.33 10.02
N ARG A 371 0.09 -17.15 9.70
CA ARG A 371 1.35 -17.24 10.43
C ARG A 371 2.54 -17.16 9.48
N THR A 372 3.47 -16.28 9.80
CA THR A 372 4.77 -16.10 9.16
C THR A 372 5.86 -15.98 10.25
N PRO A 373 7.15 -15.84 9.93
CA PRO A 373 8.19 -15.66 10.93
C PRO A 373 8.04 -14.40 11.80
N THR A 374 7.45 -13.34 11.24
CA THR A 374 7.31 -12.04 11.89
C THR A 374 5.88 -11.71 12.29
N LEU A 375 4.87 -12.43 11.77
CA LEU A 375 3.46 -12.15 11.99
C LEU A 375 2.70 -13.41 12.39
N ASP A 376 1.90 -13.34 13.45
CA ASP A 376 0.93 -14.36 13.82
C ASP A 376 -0.41 -13.68 14.12
N THR A 377 -1.37 -13.84 13.22
CA THR A 377 -2.66 -13.16 13.27
C THR A 377 -3.80 -14.15 13.15
N SER A 378 -4.75 -14.08 14.05
CA SER A 378 -6.04 -14.76 13.95
C SER A 378 -7.18 -13.77 13.83
N PHE A 379 -8.21 -14.13 13.09
CA PHE A 379 -9.44 -13.36 12.97
C PHE A 379 -10.65 -14.28 13.14
N GLY A 380 -11.77 -13.71 13.56
CA GLY A 380 -13.02 -14.46 13.63
C GLY A 380 -14.24 -13.56 13.58
N LEU A 381 -15.34 -14.08 13.06
CA LEU A 381 -16.65 -13.45 13.01
C LEU A 381 -17.61 -14.39 13.73
N THR A 382 -18.36 -13.93 14.71
CA THR A 382 -19.37 -14.74 15.42
C THR A 382 -20.69 -13.99 15.55
N GLY A 383 -21.80 -14.73 15.62
CA GLY A 383 -23.14 -14.13 15.73
C GLY A 383 -23.61 -13.51 14.42
N ILE A 384 -23.48 -14.25 13.30
CA ILE A 384 -23.95 -13.77 11.99
C ILE A 384 -25.47 -13.93 11.93
N SER A 385 -26.17 -12.81 11.74
CA SER A 385 -27.62 -12.70 11.64
C SER A 385 -28.04 -11.68 10.56
N GLY A 386 -29.35 -11.45 10.38
CA GLY A 386 -29.89 -10.50 9.40
C GLY A 386 -30.67 -11.18 8.27
N ASN A 387 -30.46 -10.74 7.02
CA ASN A 387 -31.09 -11.26 5.79
C ASN A 387 -30.19 -11.04 4.55
N ALA A 388 -30.71 -11.28 3.35
CA ALA A 388 -29.94 -11.12 2.10
C ALA A 388 -29.53 -9.68 1.75
N SER A 389 -30.12 -8.66 2.39
CA SER A 389 -29.81 -7.23 2.17
C SER A 389 -28.94 -6.62 3.27
N GLU A 390 -29.13 -7.06 4.51
CA GLU A 390 -28.44 -6.54 5.70
C GLU A 390 -27.92 -7.70 6.55
N LEU A 391 -26.62 -7.69 6.84
CA LEU A 391 -25.95 -8.69 7.65
C LEU A 391 -25.43 -8.02 8.92
N ASP A 392 -25.81 -8.59 10.06
CA ASP A 392 -25.33 -8.21 11.38
C ASP A 392 -24.38 -9.28 11.91
N ILE A 393 -23.26 -8.84 12.47
CA ILE A 393 -22.23 -9.70 13.06
C ILE A 393 -21.98 -9.19 14.46
N ASP A 394 -22.39 -9.96 15.48
CA ASP A 394 -22.24 -9.57 16.89
C ASP A 394 -20.79 -9.23 17.27
N GLN A 395 -19.85 -10.02 16.73
CA GLN A 395 -18.45 -9.90 17.11
C GLN A 395 -17.53 -10.27 15.94
N ALA A 396 -16.84 -9.26 15.39
CA ALA A 396 -15.64 -9.44 14.58
C ALA A 396 -14.41 -9.21 15.45
N LYS A 397 -13.56 -10.22 15.57
CA LYS A 397 -12.35 -10.24 16.38
C LYS A 397 -11.12 -10.34 15.49
N VAL A 398 -10.08 -9.60 15.83
CA VAL A 398 -8.74 -9.70 15.23
C VAL A 398 -7.72 -9.69 16.36
N ASP A 399 -6.89 -10.72 16.44
CA ASP A 399 -5.76 -10.80 17.35
C ASP A 399 -4.48 -10.98 16.52
N GLY A 400 -3.47 -10.15 16.73
CA GLY A 400 -2.24 -10.16 15.96
C GLY A 400 -1.01 -9.95 16.83
N THR A 401 0.07 -10.66 16.51
CA THR A 401 1.40 -10.44 17.09
C THR A 401 2.39 -10.20 15.96
N LEU A 402 3.05 -9.05 15.98
CA LEU A 402 4.12 -8.67 15.09
C LEU A 402 5.45 -8.65 15.86
N LYS A 403 6.48 -9.28 15.32
CA LYS A 403 7.84 -9.31 15.88
C LYS A 403 8.83 -8.68 14.90
N GLN A 404 9.57 -7.69 15.37
CA GLN A 404 10.62 -6.99 14.60
C GLN A 404 11.84 -6.75 15.48
N GLY A 405 12.90 -7.54 15.29
CA GLY A 405 14.06 -7.54 16.19
C GLY A 405 13.65 -7.93 17.62
N ASP A 406 14.01 -7.09 18.59
CA ASP A 406 13.62 -7.24 20.00
C ASP A 406 12.23 -6.68 20.31
N ARG A 407 11.61 -5.94 19.37
CA ARG A 407 10.29 -5.34 19.54
C ARG A 407 9.19 -6.34 19.21
N VAL A 408 8.23 -6.47 20.12
CA VAL A 408 7.01 -7.26 19.95
C VAL A 408 5.80 -6.36 20.10
N VAL A 409 4.92 -6.37 19.10
CA VAL A 409 3.65 -5.62 19.11
C VAL A 409 2.52 -6.63 19.10
N LYS A 410 1.71 -6.65 20.17
CA LYS A 410 0.48 -7.41 20.25
C LYS A 410 -0.70 -6.46 20.10
N ALA A 411 -1.66 -6.83 19.27
CA ALA A 411 -2.86 -6.06 19.06
C ALA A 411 -4.07 -7.00 19.09
N ALA A 412 -5.08 -6.67 19.89
CA ALA A 412 -6.32 -7.42 19.95
C ALA A 412 -7.48 -6.45 19.83
N PHE A 413 -8.35 -6.66 18.85
CA PHE A 413 -9.49 -5.81 18.56
C PHE A 413 -10.75 -6.64 18.42
N VAL A 414 -11.87 -6.04 18.80
CA VAL A 414 -13.19 -6.63 18.69
C VAL A 414 -14.22 -5.55 18.37
N SER A 415 -15.15 -5.84 17.46
CA SER A 415 -16.21 -4.90 17.11
C SER A 415 -17.44 -5.62 16.56
N PRO A 416 -18.67 -5.18 16.88
CA PRO A 416 -19.85 -5.54 16.11
C PRO A 416 -19.76 -4.94 14.70
N VAL A 417 -20.18 -5.69 13.69
CA VAL A 417 -20.17 -5.26 12.28
C VAL A 417 -21.58 -5.28 11.74
N THR A 418 -21.97 -4.21 11.06
CA THR A 418 -23.19 -4.20 10.24
C THR A 418 -22.79 -3.95 8.79
N LEU A 419 -23.40 -4.70 7.87
CA LEU A 419 -23.15 -4.61 6.44
C LEU A 419 -24.48 -4.48 5.70
N ASN A 420 -24.65 -3.40 4.94
CA ASN A 420 -25.77 -3.25 4.02
C ASN A 420 -25.27 -3.53 2.60
N LEU A 421 -25.61 -4.72 2.09
CA LEU A 421 -25.14 -5.20 0.79
C LEU A 421 -25.76 -4.42 -0.38
N LEU A 422 -26.97 -3.91 -0.20
CA LEU A 422 -27.68 -3.12 -1.22
C LEU A 422 -27.13 -1.70 -1.33
N GLN A 423 -26.89 -1.04 -0.19
CA GLN A 423 -26.33 0.32 -0.13
C GLN A 423 -24.81 0.36 -0.25
N ARG A 424 -24.14 -0.80 -0.24
CA ARG A 424 -22.67 -0.92 -0.22
C ARG A 424 -22.08 -0.11 0.92
N SER A 425 -22.62 -0.29 2.11
CA SER A 425 -22.16 0.40 3.32
C SER A 425 -21.88 -0.60 4.43
N GLY A 426 -21.01 -0.21 5.36
CA GLY A 426 -20.69 -1.02 6.53
C GLY A 426 -20.20 -0.18 7.69
N ALA A 427 -20.39 -0.69 8.91
CA ALA A 427 -19.96 -0.02 10.12
C ALA A 427 -19.36 -0.99 11.15
N LEU A 428 -18.33 -0.52 11.84
CA LEU A 428 -17.79 -1.06 13.08
C LEU A 428 -18.27 -0.16 14.21
N SER A 429 -19.38 -0.52 14.85
CA SER A 429 -20.11 0.42 15.72
C SER A 429 -19.43 0.65 17.07
N ALA A 430 -18.70 -0.35 17.57
CA ALA A 430 -18.03 -0.31 18.88
C ALA A 430 -16.74 -1.13 18.84
N VAL A 431 -15.71 -0.59 18.19
CA VAL A 431 -14.35 -1.14 18.24
C VAL A 431 -13.83 -1.01 19.67
N LYS A 432 -13.34 -2.10 20.23
CA LYS A 432 -12.63 -2.16 21.51
C LYS A 432 -11.37 -2.98 21.31
N GLY A 433 -10.26 -2.55 21.89
CA GLY A 433 -9.03 -3.31 21.78
C GLY A 433 -7.91 -2.78 22.64
N ASP A 434 -6.83 -3.53 22.62
CA ASP A 434 -5.60 -3.24 23.34
C ASP A 434 -4.42 -3.41 22.40
N VAL A 435 -3.53 -2.43 22.40
CA VAL A 435 -2.22 -2.51 21.74
C VAL A 435 -1.15 -2.56 22.82
N ALA A 436 -0.40 -3.65 22.88
CA ALA A 436 0.72 -3.83 23.80
C ALA A 436 2.03 -3.89 23.01
N ILE A 437 2.91 -2.93 23.25
CA ILE A 437 4.25 -2.84 22.66
C ILE A 437 5.25 -3.24 23.75
N THR A 438 6.08 -4.24 23.48
CA THR A 438 7.22 -4.62 24.33
C THR A 438 8.49 -4.33 23.55
N ASP A 439 9.37 -3.51 24.11
CA ASP A 439 10.62 -3.08 23.49
C ASP A 439 11.62 -2.69 24.59
N PRO A 440 12.82 -3.30 24.66
CA PRO A 440 13.84 -2.96 25.64
C PRO A 440 14.30 -1.50 25.62
N GLN A 441 14.14 -0.79 24.49
CA GLN A 441 14.52 0.63 24.36
C GLN A 441 13.49 1.60 24.94
N LEU A 442 12.28 1.12 25.28
CA LEU A 442 11.27 1.95 25.95
C LEU A 442 11.64 2.17 27.42
N PRO A 443 11.35 3.35 28.01
CA PRO A 443 11.71 3.66 29.40
C PRO A 443 11.21 2.65 30.45
N LYS A 444 10.08 1.98 30.17
CA LYS A 444 9.46 0.95 31.04
C LYS A 444 9.53 -0.46 30.44
N GLY A 445 10.20 -0.66 29.31
CA GLY A 445 10.27 -1.93 28.58
C GLY A 445 8.96 -2.38 27.91
N SER A 446 7.81 -1.80 28.27
CA SER A 446 6.51 -2.08 27.67
C SER A 446 5.55 -0.89 27.77
N LEU A 447 4.57 -0.86 26.87
CA LEU A 447 3.53 0.16 26.77
C LEU A 447 2.21 -0.51 26.36
N GLN A 448 1.14 -0.26 27.11
CA GLN A 448 -0.21 -0.73 26.79
C GLN A 448 -1.12 0.44 26.48
N ILE A 449 -1.88 0.33 25.40
CA ILE A 449 -2.74 1.38 24.85
C ILE A 449 -4.12 0.77 24.64
N PRO A 450 -5.06 0.94 25.59
CA PRO A 450 -6.45 0.61 25.36
C PRO A 450 -7.03 1.59 24.33
N VAL A 451 -7.78 1.05 23.37
CA VAL A 451 -8.37 1.76 22.24
C VAL A 451 -9.85 1.40 22.17
N ILE A 452 -10.69 2.41 22.04
CA ILE A 452 -12.08 2.26 21.65
C ILE A 452 -12.37 3.13 20.44
N GLY A 453 -13.40 2.81 19.68
CA GLY A 453 -13.76 3.64 18.55
C GLY A 453 -14.95 3.13 17.76
N SER A 454 -15.19 3.80 16.66
CA SER A 454 -16.15 3.38 15.66
C SER A 454 -15.66 3.78 14.26
N MET A 455 -16.05 2.99 13.27
CA MET A 455 -15.72 3.23 11.88
C MET A 455 -16.96 3.00 11.03
N SER A 456 -17.12 3.76 9.96
CA SER A 456 -18.16 3.53 8.98
C SER A 456 -17.67 3.87 7.59
N ALA A 457 -18.19 3.18 6.59
CA ALA A 457 -17.92 3.45 5.18
C ALA A 457 -19.21 3.31 4.39
N ASP A 458 -19.44 4.25 3.47
CA ASP A 458 -20.53 4.25 2.50
C ASP A 458 -19.89 4.41 1.12
N LEU A 459 -19.72 3.28 0.41
CA LEU A 459 -19.07 3.25 -0.89
C LEU A 459 -19.93 3.90 -1.98
N SER A 460 -21.25 3.99 -1.77
CA SER A 460 -22.16 4.67 -2.69
C SER A 460 -22.02 6.20 -2.60
N LYS A 461 -21.66 6.71 -1.43
CA LYS A 461 -21.34 8.14 -1.21
C LYS A 461 -19.86 8.46 -1.34
N ASP A 462 -19.00 7.46 -1.52
CA ASP A 462 -17.54 7.58 -1.56
C ASP A 462 -16.98 8.25 -0.28
N GLN A 463 -17.53 7.86 0.88
CA GLN A 463 -17.26 8.46 2.19
C GLN A 463 -16.94 7.42 3.26
N ALA A 464 -16.03 7.76 4.18
CA ALA A 464 -15.78 7.00 5.40
C ALA A 464 -15.59 7.93 6.60
N GLY A 465 -15.90 7.42 7.78
CA GLY A 465 -15.70 8.12 9.05
C GLY A 465 -15.07 7.20 10.07
N ALA A 466 -14.22 7.77 10.93
CA ALA A 466 -13.62 7.09 12.06
C ALA A 466 -13.60 8.00 13.28
N ARG A 467 -13.93 7.43 14.44
CA ARG A 467 -13.78 8.05 15.75
C ARG A 467 -12.99 7.09 16.62
N ILE A 468 -11.88 7.53 17.18
CA ILE A 468 -10.98 6.71 17.97
C ILE A 468 -10.69 7.46 19.27
N ASN A 469 -10.93 6.80 20.39
CA ASN A 469 -10.54 7.27 21.70
C ASN A 469 -9.53 6.28 22.27
N ALA A 470 -8.37 6.75 22.71
CA ALA A 470 -7.34 5.94 23.32
C ALA A 470 -6.84 6.58 24.61
N VAL A 471 -6.21 5.79 25.47
CA VAL A 471 -5.55 6.30 26.68
C VAL A 471 -4.07 5.97 26.62
N LEU A 472 -3.23 6.99 26.67
CA LEU A 472 -1.77 6.85 26.62
C LEU A 472 -1.15 7.47 27.86
N GLU A 473 -0.54 6.65 28.71
CA GLU A 473 0.19 7.07 29.92
C GLU A 473 -0.51 8.13 30.80
N GLY A 474 -1.85 8.06 30.92
CA GLY A 474 -2.66 8.94 31.76
C GLY A 474 -3.34 10.11 31.04
N GLY A 475 -3.11 10.29 29.73
CA GLY A 475 -3.83 11.26 28.90
C GLY A 475 -4.83 10.60 27.96
N LYS A 476 -5.99 11.23 27.74
CA LYS A 476 -6.92 10.82 26.69
C LYS A 476 -6.45 11.30 25.33
N PHE A 477 -6.73 10.51 24.31
CA PHE A 477 -6.44 10.78 22.92
C PHE A 477 -7.72 10.59 22.12
N ASP A 478 -8.25 11.67 21.57
CA ASP A 478 -9.49 11.68 20.80
C ASP A 478 -9.18 12.06 19.35
N LEU A 479 -9.40 11.14 18.42
CA LEU A 479 -9.21 11.33 16.99
C LEU A 479 -10.55 11.18 16.28
N THR A 480 -10.91 12.17 15.49
CA THR A 480 -11.99 12.06 14.50
C THR A 480 -11.40 12.24 13.12
N ALA A 481 -11.73 11.37 12.18
CA ALA A 481 -11.32 11.47 10.80
C ALA A 481 -12.52 11.19 9.88
N ASP A 482 -12.78 12.09 8.95
CA ASP A 482 -13.76 11.95 7.88
C ASP A 482 -13.00 11.95 6.55
N VAL A 483 -13.26 10.95 5.71
CA VAL A 483 -12.60 10.79 4.42
C VAL A 483 -13.65 10.87 3.33
N THR A 484 -13.37 11.68 2.31
CA THR A 484 -14.19 11.79 1.10
C THR A 484 -13.35 11.42 -0.11
N GLN A 485 -14.00 11.02 -1.22
CA GLN A 485 -13.33 10.66 -2.47
C GLN A 485 -12.42 9.42 -2.34
N LEU A 486 -12.87 8.39 -1.62
CA LEU A 486 -12.08 7.18 -1.29
C LEU A 486 -11.50 6.48 -2.54
N THR A 487 -12.23 6.52 -3.66
CA THR A 487 -11.86 5.76 -4.88
C THR A 487 -10.89 6.47 -5.83
N GLN A 488 -10.73 7.80 -5.72
CA GLN A 488 -9.91 8.58 -6.66
C GLN A 488 -8.72 9.26 -5.99
N ALA A 489 -9.00 10.21 -5.09
CA ALA A 489 -8.00 11.02 -4.41
C ALA A 489 -8.52 11.37 -3.02
N PRO A 490 -8.23 10.54 -2.00
CA PRO A 490 -8.81 10.71 -0.67
C PRO A 490 -8.48 12.09 -0.09
N ASP A 491 -9.51 12.83 0.31
CA ASP A 491 -9.39 14.05 1.10
C ASP A 491 -9.79 13.74 2.54
N VAL A 492 -8.82 13.90 3.45
CA VAL A 492 -8.95 13.53 4.85
C VAL A 492 -9.15 14.78 5.71
N LYS A 493 -10.28 14.88 6.39
CA LYS A 493 -10.51 15.89 7.42
C LYS A 493 -10.34 15.26 8.78
N PHE A 494 -9.46 15.79 9.62
CA PHE A 494 -9.25 15.22 10.96
C PHE A 494 -9.19 16.26 12.07
N ALA A 495 -9.55 15.83 13.27
CA ALA A 495 -9.32 16.57 14.50
C ALA A 495 -8.72 15.63 15.53
N LEU A 496 -7.62 16.05 16.14
CA LEU A 496 -6.92 15.33 17.18
C LEU A 496 -6.91 16.17 18.46
N ALA A 497 -7.40 15.63 19.56
CA ALA A 497 -7.31 16.23 20.88
C ALA A 497 -6.57 15.27 21.83
N VAL A 498 -5.58 15.77 22.56
CA VAL A 498 -4.78 14.98 23.49
C VAL A 498 -4.62 15.75 24.80
N ASP A 499 -4.88 15.12 25.95
CA ASP A 499 -4.71 15.80 27.25
C ASP A 499 -3.23 16.03 27.57
N THR A 500 -2.42 14.98 27.44
CA THR A 500 -0.98 15.00 27.72
C THR A 500 -0.24 14.13 26.72
N LEU A 501 0.74 14.70 26.04
CA LEU A 501 1.59 14.03 25.08
C LEU A 501 3.05 14.25 25.45
N ASP A 502 3.69 13.21 25.99
CA ASP A 502 5.11 13.21 26.33
C ASP A 502 5.87 12.39 25.30
N LEU A 503 6.42 13.06 24.29
CA LEU A 503 7.13 12.39 23.19
C LEU A 503 8.47 11.83 23.65
N ASP A 504 9.05 12.38 24.72
CA ASP A 504 10.34 11.90 25.25
C ASP A 504 10.23 10.50 25.87
N LYS A 505 9.03 10.10 26.28
CA LYS A 505 8.74 8.73 26.74
C LYS A 505 8.45 7.74 25.62
N LEU A 506 8.13 8.23 24.43
CA LEU A 506 7.79 7.41 23.26
C LEU A 506 8.97 7.22 22.30
N MET A 507 9.96 8.12 22.36
CA MET A 507 11.18 8.03 21.57
C MET A 507 12.26 7.23 22.33
N PRO A 508 13.06 6.41 21.62
CA PRO A 508 14.24 5.81 22.24
C PRO A 508 15.16 6.93 22.75
N ALA A 509 15.79 6.72 23.91
CA ALA A 509 16.76 7.67 24.43
C ALA A 509 17.82 7.94 23.35
N ALA A 510 18.01 9.21 22.97
CA ALA A 510 18.99 9.59 21.97
C ALA A 510 20.33 8.92 22.34
N VAL A 511 20.83 8.06 21.46
CA VAL A 511 22.12 7.40 21.64
C VAL A 511 23.16 8.49 21.71
N VAL A 512 23.55 8.87 22.92
CA VAL A 512 24.72 9.71 23.14
C VAL A 512 25.87 8.87 22.59
N ALA A 513 26.44 9.28 21.46
CA ALA A 513 27.63 8.65 20.92
C ALA A 513 28.64 8.55 22.08
N LYS A 514 28.94 7.31 22.48
CA LYS A 514 29.92 7.04 23.52
C LYS A 514 31.19 7.81 23.13
N PRO A 515 31.72 8.71 23.98
CA PRO A 515 32.96 9.40 23.69
C PRO A 515 33.98 8.34 23.27
N ALA A 516 34.56 8.49 22.09
CA ALA A 516 35.61 7.60 21.64
C ALA A 516 36.63 7.48 22.77
N ALA A 517 36.85 6.25 23.23
CA ALA A 517 37.85 5.98 24.25
C ALA A 517 39.17 6.61 23.79
N PRO A 518 39.94 7.25 24.69
CA PRO A 518 41.28 7.70 24.35
C PRO A 518 42.03 6.52 23.73
N PRO A 519 42.81 6.72 22.66
CA PRO A 519 43.63 5.64 22.13
C PRO A 519 44.51 5.15 23.27
N SER A 520 44.30 3.89 23.67
CA SER A 520 45.21 3.18 24.55
C SER A 520 46.55 3.09 23.83
N GLY A 521 47.48 3.93 24.26
CA GLY A 521 48.82 3.99 23.73
C GLY A 521 49.62 2.77 24.16
N ASP A 522 49.94 1.93 23.18
CA ASP A 522 51.21 1.21 23.12
C ASP A 522 51.68 1.29 21.66
N ALA A 523 52.40 2.37 21.33
CA ALA A 523 53.17 2.47 20.11
C ALA A 523 54.50 3.14 20.42
N LYS A 524 55.54 2.31 20.35
CA LYS A 524 56.94 2.70 20.39
C LYS A 524 57.21 3.85 19.41
N GLN A 525 57.97 4.78 19.94
CA GLN A 525 58.59 5.91 19.28
C GLN A 525 59.53 5.40 18.17
N ASP A 526 59.23 5.75 16.92
CA ASP A 526 60.26 5.83 15.89
C ASP A 526 60.02 7.06 15.00
N GLY A 527 61.10 7.76 14.71
CA GLY A 527 61.09 9.14 14.25
C GLY A 527 60.87 9.33 12.76
N SER A 528 60.60 10.59 12.40
CA SER A 528 60.82 11.24 11.09
C SER A 528 59.67 11.27 10.08
N LYS A 529 58.74 12.24 10.20
CA LYS A 529 58.11 12.91 9.04
C LYS A 529 57.50 14.28 9.41
N PRO A 530 57.63 15.35 8.58
CA PRO A 530 57.15 16.68 8.93
C PRO A 530 55.62 16.78 8.98
N ALA A 531 55.12 17.58 9.92
CA ALA A 531 53.71 17.83 10.19
C ALA A 531 52.97 18.42 8.98
N GLY A 532 52.04 17.65 8.42
CA GLY A 532 50.97 18.15 7.56
C GLY A 532 49.87 18.81 8.40
N ALA A 533 49.22 19.80 7.81
CA ALA A 533 48.16 20.61 8.40
C ALA A 533 47.09 19.79 9.16
N PRO A 534 46.45 20.38 10.20
CA PRO A 534 45.39 19.70 10.95
C PRO A 534 44.31 19.17 9.98
N PRO A 535 43.84 17.92 10.12
CA PRO A 535 42.74 17.42 9.31
C PRO A 535 41.53 18.33 9.52
N ALA A 536 40.96 18.83 8.43
CA ALA A 536 39.65 19.48 8.46
C ALA A 536 38.68 18.57 9.20
N ALA A 537 37.95 19.15 10.17
CA ALA A 537 36.96 18.45 10.96
C ALA A 537 36.07 17.59 10.06
N ALA A 538 36.00 16.29 10.35
CA ALA A 538 35.10 15.38 9.67
C ALA A 538 33.67 15.92 9.74
N PRO A 539 32.89 15.90 8.64
CA PRO A 539 31.51 16.35 8.66
C PRO A 539 30.72 15.49 9.66
N ALA A 540 30.11 16.14 10.64
CA ALA A 540 29.30 15.50 11.66
C ALA A 540 28.00 14.94 11.03
N SER A 541 27.85 13.61 11.10
CA SER A 541 26.63 12.80 10.97
C SER A 541 25.64 13.18 9.84
N ASP A 542 25.63 12.33 8.81
CA ASP A 542 24.54 12.18 7.83
C ASP A 542 23.25 11.74 8.56
N GLY A 543 22.50 12.73 9.07
CA GLY A 543 21.10 12.56 9.43
C GLY A 543 20.25 12.97 8.24
N SER A 544 19.91 12.02 7.36
CA SER A 544 18.93 12.27 6.30
C SER A 544 17.58 12.62 6.94
N VAL A 545 16.99 13.73 6.51
CA VAL A 545 15.65 14.14 6.94
C VAL A 545 14.64 13.42 6.05
N ASP A 546 14.00 12.38 6.60
CA ASP A 546 12.97 11.63 5.90
C ASP A 546 11.62 12.33 6.04
N LEU A 547 11.09 12.80 4.90
CA LEU A 547 9.78 13.44 4.78
C LEU A 547 8.81 12.61 3.93
N SER A 548 9.13 11.35 3.65
CA SER A 548 8.30 10.46 2.84
C SER A 548 6.87 10.32 3.40
N ALA A 549 6.71 10.42 4.72
CA ALA A 549 5.40 10.41 5.39
C ALA A 549 4.48 11.58 4.99
N LEU A 550 5.01 12.68 4.45
CA LEU A 550 4.21 13.80 3.96
C LEU A 550 3.71 13.58 2.52
N ILE A 551 4.29 12.61 1.81
CA ILE A 551 3.89 12.27 0.44
C ILE A 551 2.74 11.26 0.53
N GLY A 552 1.52 11.79 0.66
CA GLY A 552 0.31 11.01 0.84
C GLY A 552 -0.96 11.75 0.38
N PRO A 553 -2.15 11.23 0.73
CA PRO A 553 -3.42 11.89 0.42
C PRO A 553 -3.49 13.30 1.03
N SER A 554 -4.36 14.13 0.45
CA SER A 554 -4.63 15.46 0.99
C SER A 554 -5.24 15.33 2.38
N ALA A 555 -4.80 16.16 3.32
CA ALA A 555 -5.32 16.15 4.68
C ALA A 555 -5.47 17.57 5.22
N THR A 556 -6.59 17.87 5.86
CA THR A 556 -6.79 19.12 6.59
C THR A 556 -7.22 18.79 8.01
N GLY A 557 -6.58 19.42 8.99
CA GLY A 557 -6.95 19.11 10.36
C GLY A 557 -6.45 20.05 11.43
N THR A 558 -6.93 19.77 12.63
CA THR A 558 -6.54 20.50 13.84
C THR A 558 -6.00 19.53 14.88
N ILE A 559 -4.95 19.95 15.59
CA ILE A 559 -4.34 19.20 16.68
C ILE A 559 -4.38 20.09 17.92
N LYS A 560 -5.01 19.61 18.99
CA LYS A 560 -5.05 20.28 20.28
C LYS A 560 -4.39 19.40 21.33
N ILE A 561 -3.43 19.95 22.06
CA ILE A 561 -2.70 19.21 23.10
C ILE A 561 -2.71 20.04 24.38
N GLY A 562 -3.25 19.49 25.48
CA GLY A 562 -3.28 20.17 26.77
C GLY A 562 -1.88 20.41 27.33
N GLN A 563 -1.06 19.36 27.38
CA GLN A 563 0.34 19.39 27.80
C GLN A 563 1.23 18.63 26.82
N LEU A 564 2.26 19.29 26.29
CA LEU A 564 3.23 18.72 25.36
C LEU A 564 4.63 18.76 25.98
N VAL A 565 5.31 17.62 25.99
CA VAL A 565 6.73 17.53 26.31
C VAL A 565 7.45 16.96 25.10
N VAL A 566 8.41 17.71 24.56
CA VAL A 566 9.22 17.31 23.42
C VAL A 566 10.65 17.82 23.59
N ARG A 567 11.63 16.91 23.60
CA ARG A 567 13.04 17.20 23.85
C ARG A 567 13.24 18.09 25.08
N LYS A 568 12.57 17.75 26.18
CA LYS A 568 12.49 18.48 27.46
C LYS A 568 11.76 19.82 27.42
N VAL A 569 11.45 20.35 26.25
CA VAL A 569 10.66 21.59 26.11
C VAL A 569 9.22 21.31 26.52
N LYS A 570 8.70 22.15 27.41
CA LYS A 570 7.33 22.03 27.93
C LYS A 570 6.45 23.12 27.36
N ALA A 571 5.31 22.72 26.82
CA ALA A 571 4.29 23.63 26.32
C ALA A 571 2.90 23.18 26.80
N SER A 572 2.00 24.13 27.01
CA SER A 572 0.60 23.87 27.31
C SER A 572 -0.32 24.56 26.31
N ASP A 573 -1.57 24.13 26.25
CA ASP A 573 -2.61 24.70 25.40
C ASP A 573 -2.18 24.82 23.93
N VAL A 574 -1.52 23.76 23.43
CA VAL A 574 -1.00 23.72 22.08
C VAL A 574 -2.17 23.53 21.12
N SER A 575 -2.27 24.41 20.12
CA SER A 575 -3.25 24.32 19.05
C SER A 575 -2.56 24.52 17.71
N VAL A 576 -2.70 23.52 16.83
CA VAL A 576 -2.12 23.52 15.48
C VAL A 576 -3.23 23.32 14.47
N ALA A 577 -3.25 24.15 13.42
CA ALA A 577 -4.09 23.95 12.24
C ALA A 577 -3.17 23.72 11.04
N LEU A 578 -3.44 22.66 10.27
CA LEU A 578 -2.58 22.27 9.17
C LEU A 578 -3.36 21.79 7.95
N THR A 579 -2.71 21.93 6.79
CA THR A 579 -3.17 21.42 5.50
C THR A 579 -2.00 20.74 4.80
N LEU A 580 -2.20 19.50 4.39
CA LEU A 580 -1.28 18.72 3.56
C LEU A 580 -1.91 18.58 2.18
N ASN A 581 -1.18 18.97 1.15
CA ASN A 581 -1.60 18.82 -0.23
C ASN A 581 -0.43 18.31 -1.06
N LYS A 582 -0.47 17.03 -1.45
CA LYS A 582 0.51 16.39 -2.35
C LYS A 582 1.97 16.64 -1.97
N GLY A 583 2.33 16.38 -0.70
CA GLY A 583 3.72 16.57 -0.22
C GLY A 583 4.05 17.97 0.31
N LYS A 584 3.13 18.94 0.19
CA LYS A 584 3.27 20.26 0.81
C LYS A 584 2.43 20.37 2.08
N LEU A 585 3.07 20.52 3.22
CA LEU A 585 2.45 20.75 4.53
C LEU A 585 2.50 22.24 4.85
N ASP A 586 1.34 22.87 5.02
CA ASP A 586 1.18 24.23 5.49
C ASP A 586 0.56 24.22 6.89
N VAL A 587 1.30 24.69 7.89
CA VAL A 587 0.81 24.96 9.26
C VAL A 587 0.33 26.41 9.30
N THR A 588 -0.99 26.58 9.18
CA THR A 588 -1.66 27.88 9.06
C THR A 588 -1.90 28.57 10.40
N SER A 589 -1.74 27.84 11.51
CA SER A 589 -1.74 28.41 12.85
C SER A 589 -1.06 27.44 13.81
N MET A 590 -0.14 27.94 14.62
CA MET A 590 0.46 27.23 15.74
C MET A 590 0.47 28.17 16.93
N VAL A 591 -0.23 27.82 18.02
CA VAL A 591 -0.27 28.60 19.25
C VAL A 591 0.02 27.68 20.42
N ALA A 592 0.79 28.16 21.40
CA ALA A 592 1.05 27.44 22.64
C ALA A 592 1.41 28.41 23.77
N ALA A 593 1.20 28.01 25.02
CA ALA A 593 1.78 28.66 26.18
C ALA A 593 3.07 27.93 26.60
N LEU A 594 4.15 28.66 26.85
CA LEU A 594 5.42 28.09 27.29
C LEU A 594 6.20 29.11 28.12
N TYR A 595 6.80 28.66 29.22
CA TYR A 595 7.64 29.46 30.12
C TYR A 595 7.08 30.87 30.44
N GLN A 596 5.82 30.92 30.89
CA GLN A 596 5.05 32.13 31.25
C GLN A 596 4.62 33.03 30.07
N GLY A 597 5.08 32.74 28.85
CA GLY A 597 4.73 33.48 27.65
C GLY A 597 3.88 32.70 26.67
N LYS A 598 3.75 33.25 25.45
CA LYS A 598 2.98 32.67 24.35
C LYS A 598 3.85 32.50 23.11
N LEU A 599 3.65 31.39 22.41
CA LEU A 599 4.14 31.13 21.06
C LEU A 599 3.00 31.33 20.07
N GLY A 600 3.30 32.00 18.97
CA GLY A 600 2.48 32.04 17.76
C GLY A 600 3.36 31.76 16.56
N GLY A 601 2.89 30.97 15.59
CA GLY A 601 3.69 30.71 14.41
C GLY A 601 2.94 30.13 13.23
N LEU A 602 3.64 30.18 12.09
CA LEU A 602 3.26 29.64 10.80
C LEU A 602 4.46 28.87 10.28
N MET A 603 4.24 27.71 9.67
CA MET A 603 5.31 26.92 9.07
C MET A 603 4.85 26.33 7.75
N SER A 604 5.77 26.13 6.82
CA SER A 604 5.52 25.35 5.61
C SER A 604 6.69 24.42 5.33
N VAL A 605 6.37 23.23 4.83
CA VAL A 605 7.32 22.21 4.39
C VAL A 605 6.87 21.71 3.03
N ASP A 606 7.72 21.84 2.03
CA ASP A 606 7.53 21.28 0.71
C ASP A 606 8.53 20.14 0.50
N ALA A 607 8.05 18.92 0.77
CA ALA A 607 8.84 17.69 0.58
C ALA A 607 8.98 17.30 -0.90
N ALA A 608 8.09 17.80 -1.77
CA ALA A 608 8.12 17.49 -3.20
C ALA A 608 9.21 18.28 -3.95
N ASN A 609 9.54 19.48 -3.48
CA ASN A 609 10.46 20.40 -4.17
C ASN A 609 11.78 20.62 -3.41
N GLY A 610 12.46 19.53 -3.01
CA GLY A 610 13.81 19.61 -2.42
C GLY A 610 13.84 20.01 -0.94
N ASN A 611 12.81 19.59 -0.18
CA ASN A 611 12.69 19.80 1.27
C ASN A 611 12.81 21.28 1.66
N GLN A 612 12.06 22.15 0.97
CA GLN A 612 12.02 23.57 1.29
C GLN A 612 11.18 23.80 2.54
N MET A 613 11.70 24.59 3.46
CA MET A 613 11.03 24.89 4.73
C MET A 613 11.03 26.39 4.97
N ALA A 614 9.92 26.92 5.44
CA ALA A 614 9.82 28.28 5.92
C ALA A 614 9.05 28.33 7.24
N GLY A 615 9.39 29.30 8.09
CA GLY A 615 8.78 29.43 9.40
C GLY A 615 8.78 30.86 9.90
N LYS A 616 7.63 31.33 10.35
CA LYS A 616 7.49 32.57 11.12
C LYS A 616 7.08 32.22 12.53
N ILE A 617 7.92 32.52 13.51
CA ILE A 617 7.69 32.17 14.92
C ILE A 617 7.84 33.44 15.76
N THR A 618 6.83 33.72 16.57
CA THR A 618 6.81 34.81 17.53
C THR A 618 6.62 34.24 18.93
N LEU A 619 7.55 34.59 19.81
CA LEU A 619 7.54 34.30 21.22
C LEU A 619 7.31 35.62 21.94
N ALA A 620 6.33 35.70 22.84
CA ALA A 620 6.00 36.93 23.57
C ALA A 620 5.92 36.68 25.07
N GLY A 621 6.65 37.48 25.86
CA GLY A 621 6.64 37.42 27.32
C GLY A 621 7.30 36.16 27.89
N ILE A 622 8.26 35.56 27.17
CA ILE A 622 8.88 34.30 27.57
C ILE A 622 10.03 34.55 28.55
N ALA A 623 10.12 33.73 29.59
CA ALA A 623 11.32 33.59 30.40
C ALA A 623 12.39 32.80 29.62
N VAL A 624 13.46 33.48 29.18
CA VAL A 624 14.44 32.89 28.24
C VAL A 624 15.34 31.85 28.90
N GLN A 625 15.67 32.03 30.17
CA GLN A 625 16.56 31.12 30.90
C GLN A 625 16.05 29.67 30.91
N PRO A 626 14.84 29.34 31.39
CA PRO A 626 14.37 27.95 31.41
C PRO A 626 14.23 27.36 30.00
N LEU A 627 13.83 28.16 29.01
CA LEU A 627 13.76 27.72 27.61
C LEU A 627 15.15 27.30 27.08
N LEU A 628 16.19 28.11 27.30
CA LEU A 628 17.55 27.80 26.83
C LEU A 628 18.14 26.57 27.55
N VAL A 629 17.80 26.40 28.83
CA VAL A 629 18.23 25.23 29.61
C VAL A 629 17.58 23.96 29.07
N ASP A 630 16.26 23.95 28.86
CA ASP A 630 15.57 22.76 28.37
C ASP A 630 15.92 22.45 26.90
N LEU A 631 16.02 23.47 26.04
CA LEU A 631 16.27 23.30 24.61
C LEU A 631 17.73 22.97 24.26
N ALA A 632 18.68 23.67 24.88
CA ALA A 632 20.09 23.62 24.50
C ALA A 632 21.04 23.22 25.64
N GLY A 633 20.52 23.05 26.86
CA GLY A 633 21.36 22.80 28.04
C GLY A 633 22.29 23.97 28.36
N LYS A 634 21.99 25.19 27.90
CA LYS A 634 22.85 26.37 28.07
C LYS A 634 22.20 27.36 29.04
N ASN A 635 22.99 27.88 29.96
CA ASN A 635 22.58 28.90 30.92
C ASN A 635 23.41 30.18 30.70
N ILE A 636 23.24 30.81 29.54
CA ILE A 636 24.06 31.96 29.10
C ILE A 636 23.32 33.30 29.18
N LEU A 637 21.99 33.28 29.20
CA LEU A 637 21.17 34.48 29.10
C LEU A 637 19.90 34.32 29.93
N THR A 638 19.59 35.33 30.72
CA THR A 638 18.37 35.41 31.52
C THR A 638 17.55 36.64 31.11
N GLY A 639 16.33 36.77 31.66
CA GLY A 639 15.41 37.88 31.36
C GLY A 639 14.10 37.42 30.73
N THR A 640 13.19 38.37 30.59
CA THR A 640 11.86 38.15 29.99
C THR A 640 11.68 39.01 28.75
N GLY A 641 11.03 38.48 27.71
CA GLY A 641 10.78 39.28 26.53
C GLY A 641 10.25 38.53 25.33
N SER A 642 10.53 39.05 24.14
CA SER A 642 10.04 38.52 22.87
C SER A 642 11.14 38.14 21.90
N VAL A 643 10.84 37.13 21.09
CA VAL A 643 11.66 36.66 19.98
C VAL A 643 10.78 36.60 18.75
N ALA A 644 11.22 37.18 17.64
CA ALA A 644 10.56 37.02 16.35
C ALA A 644 11.54 36.44 15.34
N LEU A 645 11.15 35.35 14.69
CA LEU A 645 11.93 34.62 13.70
C LEU A 645 11.15 34.58 12.39
N ASP A 646 11.79 34.92 11.28
CA ASP A 646 11.27 34.71 9.91
C ASP A 646 12.37 34.01 9.13
N LEU A 647 12.30 32.69 9.04
CA LEU A 647 13.38 31.83 8.58
C LEU A 647 12.96 31.01 7.37
N LYS A 648 13.91 30.75 6.47
CA LYS A 648 13.79 29.84 5.34
C LYS A 648 15.02 28.96 5.21
N THR A 649 14.85 27.73 4.77
CA THR A 649 15.94 26.80 4.50
C THR A 649 15.52 25.72 3.49
N ALA A 650 16.47 24.95 2.98
CA ALA A 650 16.25 23.79 2.13
C ALA A 650 17.38 22.78 2.30
N GLY A 651 17.08 21.48 2.24
CA GLY A 651 18.10 20.43 2.30
C GLY A 651 17.61 19.06 2.71
N ALA A 652 18.32 18.02 2.25
CA ALA A 652 18.00 16.62 2.57
C ALA A 652 18.61 16.13 3.90
N ASN A 653 19.50 16.91 4.51
CA ASN A 653 20.13 16.58 5.80
C ASN A 653 20.33 17.85 6.65
N THR A 654 20.65 17.66 7.93
CA THR A 654 20.87 18.74 8.90
C THR A 654 21.95 19.73 8.46
N TYR A 655 23.04 19.25 7.86
CA TYR A 655 24.12 20.12 7.38
C TYR A 655 23.63 21.08 6.29
N ALA A 656 22.91 20.58 5.28
CA ALA A 656 22.34 21.40 4.22
C ALA A 656 21.31 22.41 4.78
N LEU A 657 20.49 21.99 5.75
CA LEU A 657 19.50 22.88 6.38
C LEU A 657 20.15 24.05 7.14
N VAL A 658 21.26 23.83 7.84
CA VAL A 658 21.98 24.92 8.52
C VAL A 658 22.67 25.83 7.52
N ASN A 659 23.34 25.28 6.50
CA ASN A 659 24.06 26.04 5.49
C ASN A 659 23.15 26.83 4.54
N ASN A 660 21.90 26.42 4.36
CA ASN A 660 20.92 27.12 3.55
C ASN A 660 19.97 27.99 4.38
N LEU A 661 20.20 28.09 5.70
CA LEU A 661 19.40 28.91 6.58
C LEU A 661 19.56 30.40 6.21
N GLY A 662 18.43 31.07 6.00
CA GLY A 662 18.38 32.51 5.77
C GLY A 662 17.12 33.13 6.36
N GLY A 663 17.09 34.46 6.46
CA GLY A 663 15.96 35.18 7.02
C GLY A 663 16.36 36.20 8.09
N THR A 664 15.50 36.44 9.07
CA THR A 664 15.73 37.41 10.13
C THR A 664 15.39 36.85 11.51
N ALA A 665 16.08 37.34 12.53
CA ALA A 665 15.77 37.08 13.92
C ALA A 665 15.83 38.38 14.72
N GLN A 666 14.86 38.59 15.60
CA GLN A 666 14.78 39.75 16.48
C GLN A 666 14.63 39.26 17.92
N LEU A 667 15.41 39.84 18.82
CA LEU A 667 15.39 39.56 20.24
C LEU A 667 15.18 40.87 21.00
N ARG A 668 14.23 40.89 21.92
CA ARG A 668 13.93 42.03 22.79
C ARG A 668 13.71 41.50 24.20
N LEU A 669 14.64 41.75 25.11
CA LEU A 669 14.57 41.30 26.50
C LEU A 669 14.63 42.47 27.46
N ARG A 670 14.09 42.24 28.65
CA ARG A 670 14.13 43.16 29.78
C ARG A 670 14.57 42.43 31.04
N ASP A 671 15.20 43.20 31.91
CA ASP A 671 15.53 42.84 33.30
C ASP A 671 16.18 41.45 33.39
N GLY A 672 17.41 41.35 32.89
CA GLY A 672 18.13 40.08 32.80
C GLY A 672 19.63 40.22 32.95
N THR A 673 20.32 39.10 32.82
CA THR A 673 21.78 38.98 32.98
C THR A 673 22.37 38.14 31.84
N ILE A 674 23.54 38.57 31.36
CA ILE A 674 24.38 37.80 30.45
C ILE A 674 25.41 37.08 31.32
N LYS A 675 25.41 35.74 31.31
CA LYS A 675 26.37 34.93 32.08
C LYS A 675 27.60 34.62 31.24
N GLY A 676 28.75 34.47 31.89
CA GLY A 676 30.03 34.22 31.24
C GLY A 676 30.94 35.44 31.14
N ILE A 677 30.44 36.64 31.43
CA ILE A 677 31.20 37.89 31.34
C ILE A 677 30.64 38.96 32.29
N ASN A 678 31.53 39.70 32.97
CA ASN A 678 31.20 40.94 33.67
C ASN A 678 31.98 42.09 33.01
N VAL A 679 31.32 42.80 32.08
CA VAL A 679 31.98 43.85 31.28
C VAL A 679 32.45 45.00 32.17
N ALA A 680 31.66 45.39 33.18
CA ALA A 680 32.01 46.49 34.08
C ALA A 680 33.26 46.16 34.91
N GLN A 681 33.33 44.94 35.47
CA GLN A 681 34.50 44.45 36.19
C GLN A 681 35.74 44.38 35.28
N MET A 682 35.59 43.86 34.06
CA MET A 682 36.70 43.77 33.10
C MET A 682 37.28 45.16 32.76
N LEU A 683 36.43 46.18 32.59
CA LEU A 683 36.87 47.56 32.36
C LEU A 683 37.56 48.18 33.60
N ARG A 684 37.10 47.85 34.81
CA ARG A 684 37.74 48.28 36.07
C ARG A 684 39.11 47.63 36.29
N GLU A 685 39.22 46.33 36.02
CA GLU A 685 40.47 45.57 36.11
C GLU A 685 41.51 46.09 35.10
N ALA A 686 41.07 46.44 33.89
CA ALA A 686 41.95 47.01 32.88
C ALA A 686 42.60 48.34 33.30
N ARG A 687 41.93 49.19 34.10
CA ARG A 687 42.50 50.43 34.65
C ARG A 687 43.78 50.17 35.46
N LYS A 688 43.84 49.05 36.19
CA LYS A 688 45.01 48.68 37.00
C LYS A 688 46.23 48.33 36.13
N LEU A 689 45.99 47.89 34.89
CA LEU A 689 47.01 47.49 33.92
C LEU A 689 47.46 48.66 33.02
N LEU A 690 46.62 49.68 32.86
CA LEU A 690 46.89 50.90 32.07
C LEU A 690 48.02 51.80 32.63
N GLY A 691 48.56 51.49 33.82
CA GLY A 691 49.78 52.12 34.33
C GLY A 691 51.08 51.67 33.61
N GLY A 692 51.01 50.73 32.66
CA GLY A 692 52.12 50.24 31.82
C GLY A 692 51.79 50.24 30.32
N GLN A 693 52.62 49.58 29.47
CA GLN A 693 52.42 49.49 28.01
C GLN A 693 50.97 49.10 27.66
N ILE A 694 50.30 49.90 26.81
CA ILE A 694 48.92 49.68 26.38
C ILE A 694 48.83 48.42 25.53
N GLN A 695 48.36 47.32 26.13
CA GLN A 695 48.14 46.03 25.46
C GLN A 695 46.66 45.65 25.54
N ASN A 696 46.19 44.87 24.58
CA ASN A 696 44.82 44.36 24.59
C ASN A 696 44.62 43.41 25.78
N ALA A 697 43.50 43.53 26.48
CA ALA A 697 43.18 42.69 27.63
C ALA A 697 42.28 41.54 27.16
N GLN A 698 42.70 40.30 27.39
CA GLN A 698 41.96 39.10 26.98
C GLN A 698 41.45 38.34 28.21
N ALA A 699 40.20 37.91 28.17
CA ALA A 699 39.56 37.11 29.21
C ALA A 699 38.75 35.98 28.58
N GLU A 700 38.88 34.78 29.14
CA GLU A 700 38.00 33.66 28.80
C GLU A 700 36.63 33.81 29.47
N SER A 701 35.61 33.14 28.92
CA SER A 701 34.29 33.10 29.54
C SER A 701 34.33 32.41 30.91
N ASP A 702 33.82 33.08 31.93
CA ASP A 702 33.71 32.55 33.30
C ASP A 702 32.24 32.49 33.72
N PRO A 703 31.65 31.31 33.95
CA PRO A 703 30.25 31.15 34.34
C PRO A 703 29.86 31.90 35.63
N ALA A 704 30.82 32.21 36.50
CA ALA A 704 30.58 32.97 37.73
C ALA A 704 30.45 34.48 37.48
N ARG A 705 30.84 34.97 36.30
CA ARG A 705 30.76 36.39 35.94
C ARG A 705 29.47 36.67 35.19
N GLU A 706 28.77 37.73 35.59
CA GLU A 706 27.52 38.15 34.96
C GLU A 706 27.53 39.65 34.65
N THR A 707 26.83 40.04 33.57
CA THR A 707 26.57 41.43 33.19
C THR A 707 25.07 41.67 33.19
N ASP A 708 24.61 42.52 34.11
CA ASP A 708 23.19 42.87 34.23
C ASP A 708 22.76 43.82 33.11
N PHE A 709 21.49 43.75 32.69
CA PHE A 709 20.88 44.67 31.75
C PHE A 709 19.41 44.96 32.10
N THR A 710 18.97 46.19 31.81
CA THR A 710 17.56 46.59 31.85
C THR A 710 16.87 46.34 30.52
N THR A 711 17.57 46.56 29.40
CA THR A 711 17.08 46.24 28.05
C THR A 711 18.16 45.59 27.22
N PHE A 712 17.81 44.53 26.48
CA PHE A 712 18.67 43.89 25.50
C PHE A 712 17.91 43.77 24.18
N GLU A 713 18.38 44.45 23.16
CA GLU A 713 17.77 44.46 21.84
C GLU A 713 18.77 44.02 20.78
N THR A 714 18.41 43.04 19.96
CA THR A 714 19.27 42.58 18.85
C THR A 714 18.44 42.22 17.63
N ASP A 715 18.92 42.65 16.45
CA ASP A 715 18.37 42.26 15.15
C ASP A 715 19.47 41.55 14.34
N LEU A 716 19.15 40.38 13.81
CA LEU A 716 20.05 39.52 13.07
C LEU A 716 19.50 39.30 11.65
N ALA A 717 20.36 39.44 10.65
CA ALA A 717 20.11 39.02 9.28
C ALA A 717 20.89 37.73 8.98
N LEU A 718 20.19 36.66 8.61
CA LEU A 718 20.77 35.35 8.33
C LEU A 718 20.93 35.16 6.83
N THR A 719 22.12 34.75 6.40
CA THR A 719 22.40 34.37 5.00
C THR A 719 23.36 33.18 5.00
N LYS A 720 22.89 32.06 4.44
CA LYS A 720 23.66 30.82 4.29
C LYS A 720 24.29 30.31 5.61
N GLY A 721 23.49 30.26 6.67
CA GLY A 721 23.92 29.80 8.00
C GLY A 721 24.78 30.79 8.80
N VAL A 722 25.10 31.97 8.25
CA VAL A 722 25.80 33.05 8.96
C VAL A 722 24.81 34.16 9.29
N ALA A 723 24.66 34.46 10.58
CA ALA A 723 23.95 35.63 11.07
C ALA A 723 24.87 36.83 11.19
N LYS A 724 24.44 37.98 10.66
CA LYS A 724 25.05 39.28 10.91
C LYS A 724 24.14 40.10 11.81
N ALA A 725 24.65 40.57 12.95
CA ALA A 725 23.90 41.49 13.80
C ALA A 725 23.86 42.88 13.15
N THR A 726 22.67 43.33 12.76
CA THR A 726 22.42 44.66 12.16
C THR A 726 22.10 45.70 13.23
N ARG A 727 21.67 45.26 14.41
CA ARG A 727 21.48 46.07 15.59
C ARG A 727 21.82 45.27 16.83
N LEU A 728 22.51 45.92 17.77
CA LEU A 728 22.72 45.47 19.14
C LEU A 728 22.64 46.74 20.00
N ASP A 729 21.71 46.78 20.95
CA ASP A 729 21.61 47.81 21.99
C ASP A 729 21.33 47.12 23.32
N VAL A 730 22.28 47.20 24.24
CA VAL A 730 22.12 46.71 25.61
C VAL A 730 22.29 47.89 26.54
N THR A 731 21.27 48.13 27.36
CA THR A 731 21.33 49.14 28.41
C THR A 731 21.44 48.42 29.75
N SER A 732 22.42 48.83 30.56
CA SER A 732 22.65 48.36 31.92
C SER A 732 22.76 49.57 32.87
N PRO A 733 22.75 49.35 34.19
CA PRO A 733 22.89 50.45 35.16
C PRO A 733 24.15 51.29 34.99
N LEU A 734 25.27 50.68 34.55
CA LEU A 734 26.57 51.35 34.44
C LEU A 734 27.03 51.56 32.99
N LEU A 735 26.57 50.72 32.07
CA LEU A 735 27.06 50.64 30.70
C LEU A 735 25.93 50.70 29.67
N ARG A 736 26.26 51.26 28.50
CA ARG A 736 25.51 51.08 27.27
C ARG A 736 26.38 50.39 26.23
N ILE A 737 25.89 49.29 25.67
CA ILE A 737 26.61 48.47 24.70
C ILE A 737 25.90 48.59 23.36
N THR A 738 26.65 48.89 22.31
CA THR A 738 26.11 49.05 20.95
C THR A 738 26.87 48.19 19.95
N GLN A 739 26.26 47.94 18.78
CA GLN A 739 26.85 47.16 17.69
C GLN A 739 28.18 47.76 17.19
N GLY A 740 29.16 46.91 16.91
CA GLY A 740 30.39 47.20 16.19
C GLY A 740 30.60 46.24 15.00
N ASP A 741 31.74 46.38 14.31
CA ASP A 741 32.12 45.53 13.18
C ASP A 741 33.47 44.85 13.45
N PRO A 742 33.66 43.56 13.09
CA PRO A 742 32.67 42.63 12.51
C PRO A 742 31.50 42.31 13.47
N ALA A 743 30.44 41.68 12.94
CA ALA A 743 29.18 41.40 13.67
C ALA A 743 28.61 40.01 13.36
N ASN A 744 29.47 39.01 13.16
CA ASN A 744 29.12 37.72 12.57
C ASN A 744 28.96 36.62 13.62
N ILE A 745 27.97 35.75 13.39
CA ILE A 745 27.67 34.54 14.16
C ILE A 745 27.49 33.41 13.14
N ASP A 746 28.40 32.44 13.11
CA ASP A 746 28.38 31.33 12.16
C ASP A 746 27.80 30.09 12.84
N PHE A 747 26.57 29.72 12.49
CA PHE A 747 25.88 28.56 13.05
C PHE A 747 26.37 27.24 12.45
N ALA A 748 26.90 27.25 11.23
CA ALA A 748 27.44 26.06 10.59
C ALA A 748 28.76 25.62 11.24
N ARG A 749 29.59 26.60 11.63
CA ARG A 749 30.88 26.37 12.32
C ARG A 749 30.80 26.49 13.83
N SER A 750 29.66 26.92 14.37
CA SER A 750 29.45 27.18 15.80
C SER A 750 30.44 28.20 16.40
N THR A 751 30.74 29.26 15.64
CA THR A 751 31.73 30.29 16.01
C THR A 751 31.15 31.69 16.03
N LEU A 752 31.70 32.54 16.90
CA LEU A 752 31.39 33.96 17.03
C LEU A 752 32.57 34.78 16.50
N ASP A 753 32.27 35.89 15.84
CA ASP A 753 33.23 36.93 15.51
C ASP A 753 32.52 38.29 15.45
N PHE A 754 32.39 38.95 16.59
CA PHE A 754 31.73 40.24 16.66
C PHE A 754 32.34 41.23 17.64
N VAL A 755 32.20 42.52 17.36
CA VAL A 755 32.64 43.62 18.23
C VAL A 755 31.44 44.30 18.85
N ALA A 756 31.47 44.44 20.17
CA ALA A 756 30.51 45.22 20.95
C ALA A 756 31.20 46.48 21.48
N ARG A 757 30.59 47.66 21.30
CA ARG A 757 31.12 48.93 21.79
C ARG A 757 30.46 49.28 23.12
N ALA A 758 31.22 49.18 24.22
CA ALA A 758 30.76 49.51 25.56
C ALA A 758 31.11 50.97 25.90
N ARG A 759 30.12 51.72 26.39
CA ARG A 759 30.27 53.10 26.88
C ARG A 759 29.73 53.20 28.31
N VAL A 760 30.39 53.97 29.17
CA VAL A 760 29.92 54.22 30.54
C VAL A 760 28.79 55.26 30.52
N SER A 761 27.63 54.90 31.08
CA SER A 761 26.43 55.75 31.14
C SER A 761 25.99 56.13 32.56
N GLY A 762 26.38 55.34 33.58
CA GLY A 762 26.01 55.58 34.98
C GLY A 762 27.23 55.62 35.92
N THR A 763 27.43 56.74 36.60
CA THR A 763 28.59 56.96 37.50
C THR A 763 28.18 57.38 38.93
N ALA A 764 26.89 57.29 39.24
CA ALA A 764 26.35 57.75 40.53
C ALA A 764 26.66 56.76 41.67
N THR A 765 26.86 55.49 41.36
CA THR A 765 27.23 54.45 42.33
C THR A 765 28.76 54.43 42.58
N PRO A 766 29.22 53.88 43.72
CA PRO A 766 30.65 53.73 44.00
C PRO A 766 31.41 53.02 42.86
N GLU A 767 30.81 51.98 42.29
CA GLU A 767 31.36 51.22 41.17
C GLU A 767 31.40 52.03 39.86
N GLY A 768 30.38 52.86 39.62
CA GLY A 768 30.34 53.75 38.47
C GLY A 768 31.37 54.88 38.55
N LYS A 769 31.72 55.36 39.76
CA LYS A 769 32.79 56.35 39.94
C LYS A 769 34.16 55.82 39.55
N GLU A 770 34.43 54.53 39.73
CA GLU A 770 35.70 53.90 39.31
C GLU A 770 35.88 53.89 37.79
N LEU A 771 34.77 53.98 37.04
CA LEU A 771 34.69 53.98 35.58
C LEU A 771 34.57 55.39 34.97
N ASP A 772 34.59 56.46 35.76
CA ASP A 772 34.36 57.83 35.28
C ASP A 772 35.40 58.31 34.24
N TRP A 773 36.59 57.73 34.28
CA TRP A 773 37.68 57.97 33.32
C TRP A 773 37.39 57.47 31.89
N LEU A 774 36.37 56.63 31.72
CA LEU A 774 35.89 56.15 30.42
C LEU A 774 34.64 56.91 29.93
N ARG A 775 34.22 57.96 30.64
CA ARG A 775 33.00 58.70 30.27
C ARG A 775 33.19 59.35 28.88
N GLY A 776 32.31 59.01 27.94
CA GLY A 776 32.37 59.49 26.56
C GLY A 776 33.27 58.67 25.62
N VAL A 777 34.00 57.67 26.14
CA VAL A 777 34.83 56.75 25.34
C VAL A 777 34.00 55.53 24.95
N ASN A 778 34.15 55.08 23.70
CA ASN A 778 33.56 53.84 23.21
C ASN A 778 34.61 52.73 23.25
N VAL A 779 34.53 51.82 24.21
CA VAL A 779 35.48 50.72 24.35
C VAL A 779 35.05 49.53 23.49
N PRO A 780 35.80 49.16 22.43
CA PRO A 780 35.51 47.98 21.64
C PRO A 780 35.93 46.70 22.37
N VAL A 781 34.96 45.81 22.57
CA VAL A 781 35.14 44.45 23.09
C VAL A 781 34.87 43.47 21.95
N HIS A 782 35.91 42.77 21.52
CA HIS A 782 35.83 41.75 20.49
C HIS A 782 35.58 40.38 21.11
N VAL A 783 34.50 39.73 20.67
CA VAL A 783 34.11 38.39 21.09
C VAL A 783 34.39 37.44 19.93
N SER A 784 35.24 36.46 20.17
CA SER A 784 35.64 35.50 19.14
C SER A 784 35.75 34.06 19.68
N GLY A 785 35.64 33.08 18.79
CA GLY A 785 35.82 31.66 19.12
C GLY A 785 34.51 30.86 19.17
N PRO A 786 34.56 29.60 19.65
CA PRO A 786 33.40 28.71 19.70
C PRO A 786 32.31 29.20 20.66
N PHE A 787 31.04 28.91 20.37
CA PHE A 787 29.90 29.26 21.25
C PHE A 787 30.06 28.80 22.71
N GLU A 788 30.79 27.69 22.93
CA GLU A 788 30.93 27.09 24.24
C GLU A 788 31.99 27.76 25.11
N LYS A 789 32.99 28.39 24.48
CA LYS A 789 34.12 29.06 25.14
C LYS A 789 34.51 30.31 24.36
N PRO A 790 33.64 31.34 24.35
CA PRO A 790 33.98 32.60 23.71
C PRO A 790 35.12 33.28 24.46
N VAL A 791 35.98 33.94 23.70
CA VAL A 791 37.09 34.73 24.23
C VAL A 791 36.79 36.21 24.01
N TYR A 792 36.91 36.98 25.08
CA TYR A 792 36.62 38.40 25.11
C TYR A 792 37.91 39.19 25.11
N THR A 793 38.10 40.07 24.13
CA THR A 793 39.31 40.89 23.98
C THR A 793 38.94 42.36 23.95
N VAL A 794 39.40 43.12 24.93
CA VAL A 794 39.27 44.58 24.95
C VAL A 794 40.38 45.18 24.10
N ARG A 795 40.01 45.86 23.02
CA ARG A 795 40.99 46.46 22.09
C ARG A 795 41.34 47.88 22.50
N TRP A 796 42.31 47.99 23.42
CA TRP A 796 42.77 49.29 23.95
C TRP A 796 43.51 50.13 22.91
N GLN A 797 44.19 49.47 21.97
CA GLN A 797 44.92 50.14 20.90
C GLN A 797 44.00 51.00 20.01
N ASP A 798 42.76 50.57 19.82
CA ASP A 798 41.76 51.25 18.98
C ASP A 798 41.26 52.57 19.61
N ILE A 799 41.47 52.78 20.92
CA ILE A 799 40.96 53.94 21.68
C ILE A 799 42.04 54.79 22.35
N ALA A 800 43.31 54.42 22.19
CA ALA A 800 44.44 55.14 22.80
C ALA A 800 44.46 56.63 22.41
N GLY A 801 44.11 56.98 21.16
CA GLY A 801 44.03 58.36 20.70
C GLY A 801 42.94 59.20 21.37
N ASP A 802 41.77 58.61 21.64
CA ASP A 802 40.65 59.31 22.28
C ASP A 802 40.89 59.48 23.79
N LEU A 803 41.49 58.48 24.43
CA LEU A 803 41.92 58.53 25.83
C LEU A 803 43.01 59.60 26.05
N LEU A 804 43.96 59.74 25.13
CA LEU A 804 44.98 60.80 25.18
C LEU A 804 44.35 62.19 25.04
N LYS A 805 43.41 62.38 24.11
CA LYS A 805 42.69 63.65 23.93
C LYS A 805 41.88 64.04 25.18
N GLN A 806 41.19 63.08 25.81
CA GLN A 806 40.46 63.32 27.06
C GLN A 806 41.39 63.61 28.25
N GLY A 807 42.48 62.86 28.39
CA GLY A 807 43.49 63.10 29.43
C GLY A 807 44.13 64.50 29.32
N VAL A 808 44.39 64.96 28.10
CA VAL A 808 44.87 66.32 27.83
C VAL A 808 43.79 67.36 28.14
N ALA A 809 42.54 67.14 27.71
CA ALA A 809 41.42 68.04 27.99
C ALA A 809 41.11 68.16 29.49
N GLN A 810 41.20 67.06 30.24
CA GLN A 810 40.95 67.03 31.69
C GLN A 810 42.06 67.74 32.46
N ARG A 811 43.33 67.54 32.07
CA ARG A 811 44.47 68.29 32.63
C ARG A 811 44.43 69.77 32.28
N LEU A 812 43.96 70.15 31.08
CA LEU A 812 43.68 71.54 30.74
C LEU A 812 42.56 72.12 31.63
N LYS A 813 41.50 71.35 31.88
CA LYS A 813 40.36 71.78 32.71
C LYS A 813 40.72 71.91 34.19
N ASP A 814 41.53 71.00 34.72
CA ASP A 814 42.05 71.06 36.09
C ASP A 814 43.08 72.19 36.26
N ALA A 815 43.92 72.45 35.24
CA ALA A 815 44.86 73.58 35.23
C ALA A 815 44.16 74.95 35.11
N ILE A 816 42.93 74.99 34.58
CA ILE A 816 42.11 76.22 34.46
C ILE A 816 41.15 76.38 35.66
N GLY A 817 40.73 75.27 36.30
CA GLY A 817 39.76 75.27 37.41
C GLY A 817 40.35 75.43 38.81
N GLY A 818 41.68 75.30 38.97
CA GLY A 818 42.38 75.47 40.24
C GLY A 818 42.94 76.90 40.41
N GLN A 819 42.29 77.68 41.28
CA GLN A 819 42.70 78.95 41.88
C GLN A 819 42.45 80.28 41.14
N ASN A 820 41.80 81.16 41.90
CA ASN A 820 41.56 82.59 41.68
C ASN A 820 42.82 83.38 41.29
N GLY A 821 42.65 84.23 40.27
CA GLY A 821 43.27 85.58 40.22
C GLY A 821 44.76 85.68 39.90
N GLY A 822 45.11 85.71 38.60
CA GLY A 822 46.38 86.27 38.14
C GLY A 822 46.90 85.76 36.80
N LYS A 823 46.79 86.60 35.75
CA LYS A 823 47.49 86.62 34.44
C LYS A 823 47.77 85.28 33.70
N PRO A 824 47.10 84.96 32.56
CA PRO A 824 47.11 83.62 31.94
C PRO A 824 48.22 83.32 30.91
N ALA A 825 49.24 84.16 30.72
CA ALA A 825 50.11 84.05 29.53
C ALA A 825 51.36 83.14 29.69
N GLU A 826 51.93 82.96 30.88
CA GLU A 826 53.21 82.22 31.05
C GLU A 826 53.05 80.75 31.44
N ALA A 827 51.95 80.35 32.07
CA ALA A 827 51.71 78.97 32.48
C ALA A 827 51.33 78.05 31.30
N VAL A 828 50.69 78.61 30.28
CA VAL A 828 50.25 77.86 29.08
C VAL A 828 51.45 77.55 28.16
N ASP A 829 52.41 78.47 28.02
CA ASP A 829 53.62 78.25 27.21
C ASP A 829 54.56 77.20 27.83
N LYS A 830 54.60 77.12 29.17
CA LYS A 830 55.41 76.13 29.91
C LYS A 830 54.80 74.73 29.87
N ALA A 831 53.46 74.62 29.87
CA ALA A 831 52.76 73.35 29.69
C ALA A 831 52.87 72.81 28.26
N LEU A 832 52.88 73.68 27.25
CA LEU A 832 53.07 73.29 25.85
C LEU A 832 54.52 72.87 25.55
N LYS A 833 55.54 73.55 26.11
CA LYS A 833 56.95 73.14 25.94
C LYS A 833 57.32 71.82 26.62
N GLY A 834 56.63 71.44 27.69
CA GLY A 834 56.85 70.14 28.36
C GLY A 834 56.22 68.95 27.62
N LEU A 835 55.17 69.19 26.82
CA LEU A 835 54.49 68.16 26.02
C LEU A 835 55.15 67.91 24.66
N PHE A 836 55.94 68.87 24.15
CA PHE A 836 56.62 68.79 22.85
C PHE A 836 58.16 68.86 22.95
N GLY A 837 58.75 68.38 24.05
CA GLY A 837 60.19 68.43 24.25
C GLY A 837 60.98 67.60 23.23
N LYS A 838 61.49 68.28 22.18
CA LYS A 838 62.47 67.90 21.13
C LYS A 838 62.32 66.56 20.43
#